data_AF-A0A9N8EV88-F1
#
_entry.id   AF-A0A9N8EV88-F1
#
_cell.length_a   1.000
_cell.length_b   1.000
_cell.length_c   1.000
_cell.angle_alpha   90.00
_cell.angle_beta   90.00
_cell.angle_gamma   90.00
#
_symmetry.space_group_name_H-M   'P 1'
#
loop_
_entity.id
_entity.type
_entity.pdbx_description
1 polymer ?
#
loop_
_entity_poly.entity_id
_entity_poly.type
_entity_poly.pdbx_seq_one_letter_code
_entity_poly.pdbx_strand_id
1 'polypeptide(L)'
;MDETTNLTSGTPEYVAYAATSDNSNNDNNTGASNSNDPPTPGRIRNRRVILAGGTDAPLTPNTTHNDPSLRNLLQTEHLRGSTRMLHEYYNKQPTQQQASNHKRRWSSGDAGILPLLEDHELNLDVMDTDLPGLTLKDAPELPTLGGGGGGGGGGGGGMDVSSLRLIHASFRRHVRHVHKGFFQDAISLAEGTIPQSVVLSFIIGIVCGVAAFLYYTTLFFLLEYCWHTFPEKYVVPNVDPAYHWIYAPCLSFFFAILVGLSVVFLGEPGDLPFTISCIHKQAFIPMNHVTPMFFASLFSILAGGSLGPEAPLVAMCGALGGFVSRTLFGQTHVHVVRKHTLMGMAGALSAFFGCPLGGSLFALEVNSRFGIEYFEHMVEAIFAGEITLVVFRSLSGLPISSIWNLTAENNGLPMMEAAPWMVAAGGAIGLLGAAVAYLFALFHWAQMGLFDKLGLLDNSKAVYRALLGCAVISGIGLFVPHTLFWGEEEFQVIASMSPASELPFVWPTTGLIGFENTNIVTSLIIGFLKIVAISYTVVGGFRGGYIFPFFATGACFGRALYIVCPFIPLPVAILSFSAGINVAITRTALASSIILAFLSGEPFALPAILSASLCSLFATAYVPFIKTQITRSDIDHSMFHQKRIVTKNVHKEE
;
A
#
# COMPACT_ATOMS: atom_id res chain seq x y z
N MET A 1 0.93 -56.55 13.15
CA MET A 1 0.28 -56.91 14.42
C MET A 1 -0.28 -55.62 14.99
N ASP A 2 -1.12 -54.92 14.21
CA ASP A 2 -2.55 -55.20 13.92
C ASP A 2 -3.38 -54.60 15.08
N GLU A 3 -4.48 -53.86 14.93
CA GLU A 3 -5.34 -53.51 13.80
C GLU A 3 -6.35 -52.43 14.30
N THR A 4 -6.63 -51.43 13.46
CA THR A 4 -7.95 -50.83 13.10
C THR A 4 -9.06 -50.39 14.11
N THR A 5 -9.51 -49.14 13.86
CA THR A 5 -10.91 -48.61 13.71
C THR A 5 -11.87 -48.44 14.91
N ASN A 6 -12.40 -47.21 15.16
CA ASN A 6 -13.65 -46.67 14.59
C ASN A 6 -14.13 -45.34 15.21
N LEU A 7 -14.89 -44.59 14.39
CA LEU A 7 -15.57 -43.30 14.62
C LEU A 7 -16.65 -43.29 15.72
N THR A 8 -16.92 -42.13 16.34
CA THR A 8 -18.26 -41.48 16.30
C THR A 8 -18.32 -40.09 16.97
N SER A 9 -19.07 -39.22 16.28
CA SER A 9 -19.74 -37.95 16.61
C SER A 9 -20.01 -37.54 18.07
N GLY A 10 -19.89 -36.23 18.33
CA GLY A 10 -20.55 -35.56 19.47
C GLY A 10 -20.35 -34.04 19.47
N THR A 11 -21.29 -33.32 18.87
CA THR A 11 -21.49 -31.86 19.07
C THR A 11 -21.95 -31.57 20.51
N PRO A 12 -21.50 -30.48 21.16
CA PRO A 12 -22.22 -29.92 22.31
C PRO A 12 -22.98 -28.65 21.93
N GLU A 13 -24.28 -28.69 22.24
CA GLU A 13 -25.22 -27.57 22.28
C GLU A 13 -24.73 -26.48 23.24
N TYR A 14 -24.73 -25.22 22.81
CA TYR A 14 -24.61 -24.06 23.70
C TYR A 14 -26.00 -23.59 24.10
N VAL A 15 -26.34 -23.82 25.37
CA VAL A 15 -27.52 -23.29 26.05
C VAL A 15 -27.28 -21.83 26.39
N ALA A 16 -28.19 -20.96 25.93
CA ALA A 16 -28.26 -19.56 26.29
C ALA A 16 -28.73 -19.39 27.74
N TYR A 17 -28.09 -18.51 28.52
CA TYR A 17 -28.70 -17.92 29.70
C TYR A 17 -28.59 -16.39 29.67
N ALA A 18 -29.75 -15.80 29.91
CA ALA A 18 -30.06 -14.39 29.84
C ALA A 18 -29.52 -13.59 31.02
N ALA A 19 -29.33 -12.30 30.75
CA ALA A 19 -29.02 -11.24 31.68
C ALA A 19 -30.01 -11.15 32.85
N THR A 20 -29.50 -10.82 34.04
CA THR A 20 -30.24 -10.05 35.03
C THR A 20 -29.35 -8.94 35.58
N SER A 21 -29.93 -7.75 35.56
CA SER A 21 -29.49 -6.52 36.17
C SER A 21 -29.36 -6.64 37.68
N ASP A 22 -28.39 -5.96 38.28
CA ASP A 22 -28.64 -5.27 39.54
C ASP A 22 -27.77 -4.02 39.69
N ASN A 23 -28.45 -2.99 40.16
CA ASN A 23 -28.02 -1.61 40.31
C ASN A 23 -28.04 -1.32 41.81
N SER A 24 -26.97 -0.82 42.41
CA SER A 24 -27.10 -0.03 43.65
C SER A 24 -25.85 0.81 43.95
N ASN A 25 -26.15 2.09 44.13
CA ASN A 25 -25.31 3.16 44.67
C ASN A 25 -24.70 2.81 46.03
N ASN A 26 -23.55 3.41 46.33
CA ASN A 26 -23.48 4.24 47.54
C ASN A 26 -22.39 5.31 47.46
N ASP A 27 -22.82 6.55 47.67
CA ASP A 27 -22.03 7.74 47.94
C ASP A 27 -21.37 7.66 49.32
N ASN A 28 -20.20 8.29 49.50
CA ASN A 28 -20.10 9.57 50.21
C ASN A 28 -18.68 9.97 50.63
N ASN A 29 -18.49 11.30 50.59
CA ASN A 29 -17.70 12.14 51.51
C ASN A 29 -16.19 12.27 51.33
N THR A 30 -15.56 13.44 51.49
CA THR A 30 -15.89 14.87 51.38
C THR A 30 -14.58 15.63 51.67
N GLY A 31 -14.37 16.77 51.02
CA GLY A 31 -13.82 17.99 51.62
C GLY A 31 -12.30 18.11 51.86
N ALA A 32 -11.65 19.05 51.17
CA ALA A 32 -11.20 20.32 51.77
C ALA A 32 -10.53 21.24 50.73
N SER A 33 -10.97 22.50 50.78
CA SER A 33 -10.55 23.67 50.01
C SER A 33 -9.22 24.27 50.47
N ASN A 34 -8.48 24.95 49.58
CA ASN A 34 -8.23 26.40 49.70
C ASN A 34 -7.48 27.01 48.50
N SER A 35 -7.88 28.24 48.24
CA SER A 35 -7.51 29.19 47.17
C SER A 35 -6.14 29.84 47.33
N ASN A 36 -5.58 30.38 46.22
CA ASN A 36 -5.21 31.80 46.04
C ASN A 36 -4.48 32.04 44.69
N ASP A 37 -5.00 32.98 43.88
CA ASP A 37 -4.40 33.54 42.65
C ASP A 37 -3.37 34.68 42.94
N PRO A 38 -2.87 35.47 41.96
CA PRO A 38 -1.61 35.34 41.21
C PRO A 38 -0.66 36.56 41.43
N PRO A 39 0.48 36.70 40.70
CA PRO A 39 0.51 37.69 39.58
C PRO A 39 1.52 37.42 38.42
N THR A 40 1.34 38.13 37.30
CA THR A 40 2.27 38.33 36.14
C THR A 40 2.90 39.75 36.21
N PRO A 41 3.78 40.22 35.28
CA PRO A 41 4.83 39.59 34.45
C PRO A 41 6.21 40.34 34.51
N GLY A 42 7.29 39.71 34.03
CA GLY A 42 8.62 40.33 33.89
C GLY A 42 9.29 40.02 32.54
N ARG A 43 9.82 41.05 31.88
CA ARG A 43 10.30 41.12 30.49
C ARG A 43 11.85 41.20 30.44
N ILE A 44 12.44 40.95 29.26
CA ILE A 44 13.81 41.32 28.77
C ILE A 44 14.89 40.24 29.04
N ARG A 45 15.74 39.74 28.10
CA ARG A 45 16.52 40.39 27.01
C ARG A 45 17.00 39.38 25.94
N ASN A 46 16.93 39.80 24.67
CA ASN A 46 17.61 39.20 23.51
C ASN A 46 19.12 39.51 23.50
N ARG A 47 19.94 38.57 23.01
CA ARG A 47 21.33 38.82 22.53
C ARG A 47 21.38 38.69 21.00
N ARG A 48 21.72 39.79 20.32
CA ARG A 48 22.23 39.83 18.94
C ARG A 48 23.76 39.81 18.98
N VAL A 49 24.38 39.12 18.02
CA VAL A 49 25.80 39.22 17.69
C VAL A 49 25.95 40.09 16.43
N ILE A 50 27.01 40.88 16.43
CA ILE A 50 27.34 42.00 15.54
C ILE A 50 28.17 41.51 14.34
N LEU A 51 27.94 42.08 13.15
CA LEU A 51 28.85 42.08 11.99
C LEU A 51 29.30 43.52 11.72
N ALA A 52 30.61 43.74 11.59
CA ALA A 52 31.26 44.93 11.02
C ALA A 52 31.62 44.63 9.55
N GLY A 53 31.76 45.54 8.57
CA GLY A 53 31.75 47.00 8.49
C GLY A 53 32.83 47.49 7.50
N GLY A 54 32.45 48.17 6.40
CA GLY A 54 33.29 49.02 5.50
C GLY A 54 33.70 48.40 4.13
N THR A 55 33.78 49.09 2.97
CA THR A 55 33.62 50.50 2.52
C THR A 55 33.59 50.60 0.95
N ASP A 56 32.77 51.52 0.41
CA ASP A 56 32.82 52.42 -0.79
C ASP A 56 33.15 52.03 -2.27
N ALA A 57 32.12 52.19 -3.15
CA ALA A 57 31.97 52.84 -4.50
C ALA A 57 32.79 52.41 -5.78
N PRO A 58 32.40 52.75 -7.05
CA PRO A 58 31.14 53.22 -7.67
C PRO A 58 30.66 52.45 -8.97
N LEU A 59 29.53 52.89 -9.56
CA LEU A 59 28.74 52.36 -10.69
C LEU A 59 29.41 52.24 -12.09
N THR A 60 29.10 51.18 -12.85
CA THR A 60 28.86 51.16 -14.34
C THR A 60 28.15 49.87 -14.81
N PRO A 61 27.42 49.87 -15.96
CA PRO A 61 26.43 48.85 -16.33
C PRO A 61 26.93 47.76 -17.30
N ASN A 62 26.16 46.68 -17.38
CA ASN A 62 26.26 45.52 -18.29
C ASN A 62 27.37 44.51 -17.98
N THR A 63 26.98 43.31 -17.54
CA THR A 63 27.22 42.04 -18.27
C THR A 63 26.60 40.86 -17.51
N THR A 64 26.06 39.94 -18.30
CA THR A 64 25.72 38.54 -18.03
C THR A 64 26.57 37.84 -16.96
N HIS A 65 25.95 37.17 -15.98
CA HIS A 65 26.36 35.87 -15.42
C HIS A 65 25.28 35.31 -14.49
N ASN A 66 24.76 34.12 -14.78
CA ASN A 66 25.13 32.86 -14.11
C ASN A 66 25.06 32.95 -12.59
N ASP A 67 23.89 32.64 -12.05
CA ASP A 67 23.70 32.34 -10.64
C ASP A 67 24.03 30.85 -10.38
N PRO A 68 25.11 30.51 -9.64
CA PRO A 68 25.44 29.13 -9.30
C PRO A 68 24.51 28.53 -8.24
N SER A 69 23.62 29.32 -7.62
CA SER A 69 22.73 28.85 -6.56
C SER A 69 21.44 28.20 -7.07
N LEU A 70 21.06 28.43 -8.34
CA LEU A 70 19.89 27.78 -8.97
C LEU A 70 20.19 26.41 -9.61
N ARG A 71 21.46 26.08 -9.87
CA ARG A 71 21.85 24.76 -10.40
C ARG A 71 21.87 23.65 -9.34
N ASN A 72 22.02 24.00 -8.07
CA ASN A 72 22.08 23.02 -6.97
C ASN A 72 20.70 22.62 -6.42
N LEU A 73 19.60 23.22 -6.88
CA LEU A 73 18.25 22.82 -6.49
C LEU A 73 17.54 21.89 -7.49
N LEU A 74 18.12 21.67 -8.68
CA LEU A 74 17.58 20.80 -9.73
C LEU A 74 18.51 19.64 -10.13
N GLN A 75 19.61 19.42 -9.39
CA GLN A 75 20.45 18.23 -9.51
C GLN A 75 20.42 17.45 -8.20
N THR A 76 19.33 16.73 -7.96
CA THR A 76 19.36 15.57 -7.06
C THR A 76 19.51 14.31 -7.92
N GLU A 77 20.63 13.61 -7.73
CA GLU A 77 21.12 12.48 -8.54
C GLU A 77 20.21 11.23 -8.56
N HIS A 78 19.01 11.27 -7.98
CA HIS A 78 18.15 10.10 -7.80
C HIS A 78 17.18 9.80 -8.95
N LEU A 79 17.13 10.65 -9.99
CA LEU A 79 16.27 10.46 -11.17
C LEU A 79 16.94 9.66 -12.30
N ARG A 80 18.24 9.34 -12.23
CA ARG A 80 18.95 8.73 -13.36
C ARG A 80 18.49 7.32 -13.72
N GLY A 81 18.05 6.50 -12.76
CA GLY A 81 17.55 5.14 -13.04
C GLY A 81 16.17 5.13 -13.72
N SER A 82 15.22 5.89 -13.17
CA SER A 82 13.83 5.92 -13.66
C SER A 82 13.65 6.74 -14.94
N THR A 83 14.50 7.74 -15.17
CA THR A 83 14.43 8.60 -16.37
C THR A 83 15.10 7.96 -17.58
N ARG A 84 16.10 7.06 -17.39
CA ARG A 84 16.67 6.27 -18.49
C ARG A 84 15.63 5.31 -19.08
N MET A 85 14.79 4.69 -18.26
CA MET A 85 13.69 3.84 -18.73
C MET A 85 12.67 4.59 -19.59
N LEU A 86 12.35 5.85 -19.24
CA LEU A 86 11.46 6.69 -20.06
C LEU A 86 12.13 7.17 -21.35
N HIS A 87 13.44 7.48 -21.31
CA HIS A 87 14.18 7.98 -22.47
C HIS A 87 14.52 6.86 -23.48
N GLU A 88 14.77 5.63 -23.03
CA GLU A 88 14.98 4.46 -23.92
C GLU A 88 13.67 3.93 -24.50
N TYR A 89 12.54 4.06 -23.78
CA TYR A 89 11.22 3.75 -24.31
C TYR A 89 10.77 4.76 -25.38
N TYR A 90 11.03 6.05 -25.19
CA TYR A 90 10.76 7.09 -26.21
C TYR A 90 11.68 6.98 -27.43
N ASN A 91 12.96 6.59 -27.25
CA ASN A 91 13.94 6.49 -28.34
C ASN A 91 13.84 5.20 -29.17
N LYS A 92 12.99 4.24 -28.81
CA LYS A 92 12.76 3.00 -29.57
C LYS A 92 11.53 3.07 -30.50
N GLN A 93 10.87 4.22 -30.62
CA GLN A 93 9.99 4.45 -31.77
C GLN A 93 10.85 4.70 -33.03
N PRO A 94 10.52 4.11 -34.18
CA PRO A 94 11.25 4.39 -35.41
C PRO A 94 11.12 5.88 -35.74
N THR A 95 12.24 6.59 -35.71
CA THR A 95 12.38 7.97 -36.18
C THR A 95 11.82 8.09 -37.61
N GLN A 96 11.05 9.15 -37.86
CA GLN A 96 10.44 9.55 -39.14
C GLN A 96 11.43 9.82 -40.30
N GLN A 97 12.62 9.22 -40.31
CA GLN A 97 13.67 9.43 -41.32
C GLN A 97 14.06 8.16 -42.10
N GLN A 98 13.28 7.08 -42.00
CA GLN A 98 13.43 5.88 -42.86
C GLN A 98 12.14 5.47 -43.60
N ALA A 99 11.20 6.39 -43.78
CA ALA A 99 10.01 6.17 -44.61
C ALA A 99 9.97 7.08 -45.87
N SER A 100 11.13 7.44 -46.41
CA SER A 100 11.24 8.30 -47.61
C SER A 100 11.30 7.53 -48.94
N ASN A 101 11.21 6.19 -48.95
CA ASN A 101 11.20 5.40 -50.18
C ASN A 101 9.94 4.52 -50.26
N HIS A 102 8.75 5.11 -50.36
CA HIS A 102 7.59 4.54 -51.05
C HIS A 102 6.41 5.52 -50.99
N LYS A 103 6.42 6.55 -51.85
CA LYS A 103 5.20 7.25 -52.31
C LYS A 103 5.53 8.17 -53.50
N ARG A 104 5.68 7.55 -54.68
CA ARG A 104 5.39 8.22 -55.96
C ARG A 104 3.99 7.79 -56.39
N ARG A 105 2.99 8.63 -56.16
CA ARG A 105 1.82 8.89 -57.02
C ARG A 105 0.70 9.51 -56.19
N TRP A 106 0.54 10.81 -56.37
CA TRP A 106 -0.70 11.59 -56.55
C TRP A 106 -0.47 13.02 -56.03
N SER A 107 0.04 13.87 -56.92
CA SER A 107 -0.36 15.28 -57.02
C SER A 107 -1.79 15.30 -57.58
N SER A 108 -2.70 16.15 -57.16
CA SER A 108 -2.63 17.62 -57.17
C SER A 108 -3.87 18.21 -56.48
N GLY A 109 -3.73 19.35 -55.79
CA GLY A 109 -4.87 20.19 -55.38
C GLY A 109 -4.69 20.92 -54.05
N ASP A 110 -3.88 21.98 -54.07
CA ASP A 110 -3.99 23.25 -53.34
C ASP A 110 -4.01 23.36 -51.78
N ALA A 111 -2.92 23.99 -51.31
CA ALA A 111 -2.80 25.14 -50.40
C ALA A 111 -3.27 25.08 -48.91
N GLY A 112 -2.34 25.42 -47.99
CA GLY A 112 -2.60 26.45 -46.97
C GLY A 112 -2.52 26.08 -45.47
N ILE A 113 -1.31 26.22 -44.92
CA ILE A 113 -0.86 26.63 -43.57
C ILE A 113 -1.89 27.27 -42.58
N LEU A 114 -2.10 26.62 -41.41
CA LEU A 114 -2.30 27.10 -39.99
C LEU A 114 -3.56 27.96 -39.58
N PRO A 115 -3.93 28.00 -38.27
CA PRO A 115 -4.99 27.20 -37.63
C PRO A 115 -6.23 28.02 -37.20
N LEU A 116 -7.42 27.42 -37.15
CA LEU A 116 -8.61 28.06 -36.61
C LEU A 116 -9.34 27.17 -35.60
N LEU A 117 -9.43 27.69 -34.37
CA LEU A 117 -10.62 27.60 -33.53
C LEU A 117 -11.83 27.95 -34.39
N GLU A 118 -12.78 27.04 -34.55
CA GLU A 118 -14.13 27.44 -34.91
C GLU A 118 -15.16 26.42 -34.45
N ASP A 119 -16.26 27.00 -34.00
CA ASP A 119 -17.45 26.40 -33.43
C ASP A 119 -18.06 25.34 -34.34
N HIS A 120 -18.48 24.23 -33.73
CA HIS A 120 -19.50 23.39 -34.36
C HIS A 120 -20.89 23.83 -33.88
N GLU A 121 -21.52 24.68 -34.69
CA GLU A 121 -22.97 24.67 -34.83
C GLU A 121 -23.42 23.27 -35.25
N LEU A 122 -24.33 22.68 -34.49
CA LEU A 122 -25.03 21.45 -34.86
C LEU A 122 -26.51 21.76 -35.01
N ASN A 123 -26.97 21.60 -36.25
CA ASN A 123 -28.35 21.67 -36.73
C ASN A 123 -29.35 21.10 -35.74
N LEU A 124 -30.29 21.95 -35.32
CA LEU A 124 -31.56 21.55 -34.73
C LEU A 124 -32.58 21.47 -35.84
N ASP A 125 -32.84 20.25 -36.32
CA ASP A 125 -34.08 19.95 -37.02
C ASP A 125 -34.57 18.55 -36.65
N VAL A 126 -35.83 18.53 -36.21
CA VAL A 126 -36.74 17.39 -36.05
C VAL A 126 -36.42 16.40 -34.91
N MET A 127 -37.15 16.54 -33.79
CA MET A 127 -38.21 15.59 -33.42
C MET A 127 -38.98 16.09 -32.19
N ASP A 128 -40.23 16.48 -32.44
CA ASP A 128 -41.31 16.47 -31.44
C ASP A 128 -41.50 15.05 -30.92
N THR A 129 -41.58 14.88 -29.60
CA THR A 129 -42.47 13.89 -28.96
C THR A 129 -42.75 14.32 -27.53
N ASP A 130 -44.02 14.26 -27.18
CA ASP A 130 -44.68 14.75 -25.98
C ASP A 130 -44.06 14.26 -24.66
N LEU A 131 -43.93 15.19 -23.70
CA LEU A 131 -43.80 14.90 -22.27
C LEU A 131 -44.87 15.69 -21.51
N PRO A 132 -45.80 15.03 -20.79
CA PRO A 132 -46.85 15.72 -20.06
C PRO A 132 -46.31 16.27 -18.72
N GLY A 133 -46.59 17.55 -18.48
CA GLY A 133 -46.86 18.09 -17.13
C GLY A 133 -45.68 18.26 -16.18
N LEU A 134 -44.95 19.37 -16.31
CA LEU A 134 -44.28 20.02 -15.18
C LEU A 134 -44.60 21.51 -15.27
N THR A 135 -45.54 21.95 -14.43
CA THR A 135 -45.85 23.37 -14.29
C THR A 135 -44.88 24.02 -13.31
N LEU A 136 -44.57 25.30 -13.55
CA LEU A 136 -43.55 26.13 -12.90
C LEU A 136 -43.76 26.41 -11.39
N LYS A 137 -44.52 25.59 -10.67
CA LYS A 137 -44.91 25.82 -9.26
C LYS A 137 -44.04 25.12 -8.21
N ASP A 138 -43.14 24.22 -8.60
CA ASP A 138 -42.39 23.37 -7.64
C ASP A 138 -40.90 23.73 -7.49
N ALA A 139 -40.49 24.96 -7.82
CA ALA A 139 -39.13 25.41 -7.51
C ALA A 139 -39.03 25.79 -6.01
N PRO A 140 -38.06 25.26 -5.24
CA PRO A 140 -37.90 25.65 -3.84
C PRO A 140 -37.47 27.12 -3.73
N GLU A 141 -38.14 27.88 -2.86
CA GLU A 141 -37.83 29.28 -2.57
C GLU A 141 -36.40 29.41 -2.03
N LEU A 142 -35.56 30.19 -2.72
CA LEU A 142 -34.24 30.61 -2.23
C LEU A 142 -34.40 31.53 -1.01
N PRO A 143 -33.48 31.48 -0.02
CA PRO A 143 -33.63 32.21 1.22
C PRO A 143 -33.58 33.72 0.98
N THR A 144 -34.61 34.41 1.45
CA THR A 144 -34.70 35.87 1.43
C THR A 144 -33.74 36.46 2.47
N LEU A 145 -32.71 37.17 2.01
CA LEU A 145 -31.88 38.02 2.87
C LEU A 145 -32.72 39.22 3.32
N GLY A 146 -33.02 39.25 4.62
CA GLY A 146 -33.74 40.33 5.28
C GLY A 146 -33.01 41.67 5.18
N GLY A 147 -33.78 42.72 4.92
CA GLY A 147 -33.29 44.08 4.74
C GLY A 147 -32.83 44.75 6.04
N GLY A 148 -31.73 45.47 5.93
CA GLY A 148 -31.29 46.54 6.84
C GLY A 148 -30.79 47.70 5.98
N GLY A 149 -31.44 48.86 6.11
CA GLY A 149 -31.41 49.95 5.13
C GLY A 149 -30.16 50.83 5.09
N GLY A 150 -30.08 51.66 4.04
CA GLY A 150 -29.21 52.83 3.99
C GLY A 150 -28.70 53.19 2.60
N GLY A 151 -29.45 54.01 1.87
CA GLY A 151 -28.95 55.13 1.04
C GLY A 151 -28.12 54.84 -0.24
N GLY A 152 -28.76 55.04 -1.39
CA GLY A 152 -28.23 55.86 -2.50
C GLY A 152 -27.33 55.19 -3.55
N GLY A 153 -27.72 55.33 -4.83
CA GLY A 153 -26.82 55.22 -5.99
C GLY A 153 -27.19 54.11 -6.97
N GLY A 154 -27.51 54.49 -8.21
CA GLY A 154 -28.02 53.60 -9.25
C GLY A 154 -27.01 52.57 -9.80
N GLY A 155 -27.56 51.54 -10.42
CA GLY A 155 -26.83 50.47 -11.11
C GLY A 155 -27.57 49.14 -11.00
N GLY A 156 -28.68 48.99 -11.73
CA GLY A 156 -29.43 47.73 -11.79
C GLY A 156 -28.61 46.64 -12.48
N GLY A 157 -27.82 45.90 -11.70
CA GLY A 157 -27.17 44.65 -12.11
C GLY A 157 -28.18 43.51 -12.13
N GLY A 158 -29.15 43.57 -13.04
CA GLY A 158 -29.99 42.42 -13.36
C GLY A 158 -29.11 41.34 -13.98
N MET A 159 -29.09 40.15 -13.38
CA MET A 159 -28.39 38.99 -13.92
C MET A 159 -28.86 38.77 -15.36
N ASP A 160 -27.94 38.94 -16.32
CA ASP A 160 -28.26 38.87 -17.74
C ASP A 160 -28.93 37.54 -18.08
N VAL A 161 -30.00 37.59 -18.89
CA VAL A 161 -30.81 36.44 -19.31
C VAL A 161 -29.91 35.39 -19.98
N SER A 162 -28.82 35.81 -20.62
CA SER A 162 -27.76 34.96 -21.17
C SER A 162 -27.07 34.12 -20.09
N SER A 163 -26.75 34.73 -18.95
CA SER A 163 -26.09 34.09 -17.81
C SER A 163 -27.02 33.09 -17.12
N LEU A 164 -28.30 33.46 -16.97
CA LEU A 164 -29.34 32.56 -16.47
C LEU A 164 -29.58 31.37 -17.42
N ARG A 165 -29.59 31.58 -18.75
CA ARG A 165 -29.69 30.49 -19.73
C ARG A 165 -28.46 29.59 -19.72
N LEU A 166 -27.26 30.13 -19.53
CA LEU A 166 -26.01 29.37 -19.39
C LEU A 166 -26.01 28.53 -18.11
N ILE A 167 -26.45 29.09 -16.99
CA ILE A 167 -26.61 28.35 -15.72
C ILE A 167 -27.67 27.26 -15.89
N HIS A 168 -28.81 27.56 -16.52
CA HIS A 168 -29.89 26.61 -16.73
C HIS A 168 -29.52 25.52 -17.76
N ALA A 169 -28.71 25.84 -18.77
CA ALA A 169 -28.18 24.88 -19.74
C ALA A 169 -27.08 24.00 -19.13
N SER A 170 -26.22 24.58 -18.29
CA SER A 170 -25.21 23.86 -17.51
C SER A 170 -25.87 22.94 -16.47
N PHE A 171 -26.91 23.42 -15.79
CA PHE A 171 -27.75 22.66 -14.89
C PHE A 171 -28.53 21.56 -15.63
N ARG A 172 -29.14 21.84 -16.79
CA ARG A 172 -29.78 20.79 -17.62
C ARG A 172 -28.80 19.80 -18.24
N ARG A 173 -27.52 20.16 -18.44
CA ARG A 173 -26.46 19.19 -18.82
C ARG A 173 -26.05 18.34 -17.63
N HIS A 174 -25.89 18.92 -16.45
CA HIS A 174 -25.59 18.19 -15.21
C HIS A 174 -26.74 17.27 -14.79
N VAL A 175 -27.99 17.73 -14.87
CA VAL A 175 -29.19 16.96 -14.54
C VAL A 175 -29.51 15.92 -15.61
N ARG A 176 -29.08 16.09 -16.88
CA ARG A 176 -29.22 15.02 -17.90
C ARG A 176 -28.37 13.78 -17.61
N HIS A 177 -27.35 13.88 -16.78
CA HIS A 177 -26.62 12.73 -16.26
C HIS A 177 -27.32 12.03 -15.09
N VAL A 178 -28.48 12.55 -14.64
CA VAL A 178 -29.30 11.90 -13.62
C VAL A 178 -30.34 11.00 -14.31
N HIS A 179 -29.97 9.72 -14.36
CA HIS A 179 -30.83 8.54 -14.50
C HIS A 179 -31.62 8.36 -15.81
N LYS A 180 -31.01 7.59 -16.72
CA LYS A 180 -31.75 6.48 -17.34
C LYS A 180 -31.97 5.42 -16.25
N GLY A 181 -33.11 4.74 -16.21
CA GLY A 181 -33.41 3.80 -15.12
C GLY A 181 -32.34 2.71 -14.99
N PHE A 182 -32.16 2.14 -13.79
CA PHE A 182 -31.18 1.06 -13.52
C PHE A 182 -31.18 -0.04 -14.59
N PHE A 183 -32.36 -0.42 -15.09
CA PHE A 183 -32.52 -1.41 -16.15
C PHE A 183 -31.91 -1.00 -17.48
N GLN A 184 -32.01 0.28 -17.86
CA GLN A 184 -31.42 0.78 -19.10
C GLN A 184 -29.90 0.88 -18.99
N ASP A 185 -29.38 1.22 -17.82
CA ASP A 185 -27.95 1.17 -17.52
C ASP A 185 -27.43 -0.26 -17.46
N ALA A 186 -28.24 -1.21 -16.96
CA ALA A 186 -27.91 -2.63 -16.96
C ALA A 186 -27.85 -3.23 -18.37
N ILE A 187 -28.72 -2.77 -19.28
CA ILE A 187 -28.71 -3.19 -20.69
C ILE A 187 -27.51 -2.56 -21.43
N SER A 188 -27.25 -1.28 -21.19
CA SER A 188 -26.19 -0.54 -21.92
C SER A 188 -24.79 -0.73 -21.34
N LEU A 189 -24.67 -1.14 -20.08
CA LEU A 189 -23.43 -1.19 -19.29
C LEU A 189 -22.58 0.06 -19.50
N ALA A 190 -23.24 1.22 -19.49
CA ALA A 190 -22.58 2.49 -19.76
C ALA A 190 -21.44 2.76 -18.78
N GLU A 191 -20.37 3.36 -19.29
CA GLU A 191 -19.13 3.63 -18.55
C GLU A 191 -19.40 4.47 -17.29
N GLY A 192 -18.99 3.96 -16.13
CA GLY A 192 -19.16 4.60 -14.82
C GLY A 192 -20.44 4.23 -14.08
N THR A 193 -21.38 3.48 -14.67
CA THR A 193 -22.64 3.11 -14.01
C THR A 193 -22.46 2.01 -12.95
N ILE A 194 -23.42 1.92 -12.02
CA ILE A 194 -23.43 0.88 -10.98
C ILE A 194 -23.55 -0.54 -11.59
N PRO A 195 -24.49 -0.83 -12.52
CA PRO A 195 -24.57 -2.15 -13.14
C PRO A 195 -23.27 -2.59 -13.81
N GLN A 196 -22.61 -1.67 -14.52
CA GLN A 196 -21.29 -1.94 -15.09
C GLN A 196 -20.28 -2.30 -14.00
N SER A 197 -20.22 -1.51 -12.94
CA SER A 197 -19.27 -1.71 -11.84
C SER A 197 -19.47 -3.06 -11.16
N VAL A 198 -20.72 -3.49 -10.96
CA VAL A 198 -21.05 -4.81 -10.40
C VAL A 198 -20.57 -5.94 -11.33
N VAL A 199 -20.88 -5.85 -12.62
CA VAL A 199 -20.48 -6.87 -13.62
C VAL A 199 -18.95 -6.97 -13.71
N LEU A 200 -18.26 -5.83 -13.82
CA LEU A 200 -16.79 -5.83 -13.90
C LEU A 200 -16.15 -6.26 -12.58
N SER A 201 -16.68 -5.85 -11.42
CA SER A 201 -16.17 -6.34 -10.11
C SER A 201 -16.26 -7.86 -10.02
N PHE A 202 -17.37 -8.45 -10.46
CA PHE A 202 -17.56 -9.90 -10.46
C PHE A 202 -16.56 -10.61 -11.38
N ILE A 203 -16.40 -10.12 -12.62
CA ILE A 203 -15.48 -10.70 -13.60
C ILE A 203 -14.02 -10.54 -13.17
N ILE A 204 -13.62 -9.33 -12.76
CA ILE A 204 -12.27 -9.06 -12.24
C ILE A 204 -12.02 -9.92 -11.01
N GLY A 205 -13.01 -10.04 -10.13
CA GLY A 205 -12.96 -10.88 -8.94
C GLY A 205 -12.62 -12.34 -9.27
N ILE A 206 -13.33 -12.94 -10.24
CA ILE A 206 -13.09 -14.31 -10.71
C ILE A 206 -11.70 -14.45 -11.36
N VAL A 207 -11.36 -13.56 -12.29
CA VAL A 207 -10.07 -13.60 -13.01
C VAL A 207 -8.90 -13.52 -12.04
N CYS A 208 -8.96 -12.59 -11.08
CA CYS A 208 -7.93 -12.44 -10.06
C CYS A 208 -7.91 -13.64 -9.10
N GLY A 209 -9.08 -14.24 -8.80
CA GLY A 209 -9.17 -15.39 -7.89
C GLY A 209 -8.50 -16.63 -8.47
N VAL A 210 -8.73 -16.88 -9.76
CA VAL A 210 -8.06 -17.95 -10.50
C VAL A 210 -6.56 -17.65 -10.63
N ALA A 211 -6.17 -16.42 -10.95
CA ALA A 211 -4.76 -16.04 -11.06
C ALA A 211 -4.01 -16.22 -9.73
N ALA A 212 -4.61 -15.79 -8.62
CA ALA A 212 -4.07 -15.97 -7.27
C ALA A 212 -3.95 -17.47 -6.92
N PHE A 213 -4.95 -18.28 -7.25
CA PHE A 213 -4.92 -19.73 -7.03
C PHE A 213 -3.78 -20.41 -7.79
N LEU A 214 -3.59 -20.07 -9.07
CA LEU A 214 -2.53 -20.63 -9.90
C LEU A 214 -1.14 -20.26 -9.37
N TYR A 215 -0.96 -18.99 -8.99
CA TYR A 215 0.29 -18.53 -8.38
C TYR A 215 0.57 -19.23 -7.05
N TYR A 216 -0.42 -19.25 -6.15
CA TYR A 216 -0.33 -19.88 -4.84
C TYR A 216 0.01 -21.36 -4.95
N THR A 217 -0.74 -22.12 -5.76
CA THR A 217 -0.52 -23.56 -5.95
C THR A 217 0.87 -23.84 -6.51
N THR A 218 1.32 -23.04 -7.47
CA THR A 218 2.67 -23.18 -8.04
C THR A 218 3.74 -22.87 -7.00
N LEU A 219 3.59 -21.78 -6.25
CA LEU A 219 4.55 -21.37 -5.23
C LEU A 219 4.71 -22.45 -4.16
N PHE A 220 3.60 -22.87 -3.54
CA PHE A 220 3.65 -23.84 -2.43
C PHE A 220 4.09 -25.22 -2.88
N PHE A 221 3.70 -25.66 -4.09
CA PHE A 221 4.22 -26.90 -4.66
C PHE A 221 5.75 -26.87 -4.81
N LEU A 222 6.29 -25.77 -5.37
CA LEU A 222 7.73 -25.63 -5.55
C LEU A 222 8.47 -25.46 -4.22
N LEU A 223 7.87 -24.74 -3.26
CA LEU A 223 8.44 -24.54 -1.94
C LEU A 223 8.59 -25.87 -1.21
N GLU A 224 7.51 -26.65 -1.12
CA GLU A 224 7.50 -27.98 -0.52
C GLU A 224 8.48 -28.92 -1.22
N TYR A 225 8.47 -28.92 -2.56
CA TYR A 225 9.36 -29.79 -3.32
C TYR A 225 10.84 -29.43 -3.10
N CYS A 226 11.19 -28.16 -3.20
CA CYS A 226 12.59 -27.71 -3.13
C CYS A 226 13.13 -27.72 -1.71
N TRP A 227 12.34 -27.36 -0.70
CA TRP A 227 12.83 -27.23 0.67
C TRP A 227 12.62 -28.49 1.52
N HIS A 228 11.67 -29.36 1.21
CA HIS A 228 11.41 -30.57 2.01
C HIS A 228 11.59 -31.86 1.21
N THR A 229 10.78 -32.05 0.15
CA THR A 229 10.74 -33.33 -0.58
C THR A 229 12.09 -33.69 -1.24
N PHE A 230 12.75 -32.73 -1.88
CA PHE A 230 14.03 -32.96 -2.55
C PHE A 230 15.16 -33.31 -1.57
N PRO A 231 15.44 -32.53 -0.51
CA PRO A 231 16.50 -32.87 0.42
C PRO A 231 16.22 -34.16 1.19
N GLU A 232 14.99 -34.44 1.60
CA GLU A 232 14.65 -35.69 2.27
C GLU A 232 14.90 -36.92 1.37
N LYS A 233 14.59 -36.80 0.08
CA LYS A 233 14.75 -37.91 -0.88
C LYS A 233 16.19 -38.11 -1.33
N TYR A 234 16.96 -37.03 -1.51
CA TYR A 234 18.26 -37.10 -2.19
C TYR A 234 19.44 -36.64 -1.33
N VAL A 235 19.26 -35.75 -0.36
CA VAL A 235 20.35 -35.25 0.49
C VAL A 235 20.50 -36.11 1.74
N VAL A 236 19.42 -36.34 2.48
CA VAL A 236 19.43 -37.12 3.73
C VAL A 236 20.05 -38.52 3.55
N PRO A 237 19.74 -39.29 2.49
CA PRO A 237 20.30 -40.63 2.34
C PRO A 237 21.75 -40.67 1.84
N ASN A 238 22.22 -39.61 1.17
CA ASN A 238 23.49 -39.61 0.42
C ASN A 238 24.56 -38.69 1.01
N VAL A 239 24.20 -37.78 1.91
CA VAL A 239 25.10 -36.78 2.51
C VAL A 239 25.09 -36.95 4.03
N ASP A 240 26.28 -36.95 4.63
CA ASP A 240 26.43 -37.02 6.09
C ASP A 240 25.64 -35.86 6.75
N PRO A 241 24.87 -36.13 7.82
CA PRO A 241 24.13 -35.12 8.58
C PRO A 241 24.94 -33.86 8.93
N ALA A 242 26.25 -33.98 9.16
CA ALA A 242 27.12 -32.85 9.45
C ALA A 242 27.20 -31.80 8.32
N TYR A 243 26.80 -32.16 7.08
CA TYR A 243 26.85 -31.28 5.91
C TYR A 243 25.48 -30.91 5.35
N HIS A 244 24.37 -31.30 5.99
CA HIS A 244 23.00 -30.96 5.52
C HIS A 244 22.76 -29.44 5.42
N TRP A 245 23.44 -28.65 6.26
CA TRP A 245 23.36 -27.18 6.23
C TRP A 245 23.83 -26.56 4.91
N ILE A 246 24.65 -27.24 4.10
CA ILE A 246 25.14 -26.74 2.80
C ILE A 246 23.99 -26.62 1.78
N TYR A 247 22.94 -27.41 1.95
CA TYR A 247 21.82 -27.47 1.02
C TYR A 247 21.12 -26.12 0.87
N ALA A 248 20.75 -25.48 1.99
CA ALA A 248 19.99 -24.23 1.98
C ALA A 248 20.72 -23.10 1.23
N PRO A 249 22.00 -22.78 1.50
CA PRO A 249 22.75 -21.81 0.70
C PRO A 249 22.83 -22.16 -0.79
N CYS A 250 23.13 -23.42 -1.13
CA CYS A 250 23.22 -23.83 -2.53
C CYS A 250 21.90 -23.60 -3.27
N LEU A 251 20.77 -23.93 -2.64
CA LEU A 251 19.44 -23.70 -3.17
C LEU A 251 19.14 -22.20 -3.31
N SER A 252 19.45 -21.41 -2.28
CA SER A 252 19.30 -19.95 -2.29
C SER A 252 20.07 -19.31 -3.44
N PHE A 253 21.35 -19.66 -3.61
CA PHE A 253 22.19 -19.11 -4.68
C PHE A 253 21.71 -19.54 -6.07
N PHE A 254 21.26 -20.78 -6.23
CA PHE A 254 20.68 -21.25 -7.49
C PHE A 254 19.47 -20.40 -7.90
N PHE A 255 18.51 -20.19 -7.00
CA PHE A 255 17.34 -19.37 -7.30
C PHE A 255 17.67 -17.87 -7.39
N ALA A 256 18.67 -17.36 -6.68
CA ALA A 256 19.14 -15.99 -6.85
C ALA A 256 19.69 -15.72 -8.27
N ILE A 257 20.39 -16.69 -8.87
CA ILE A 257 20.78 -16.62 -10.28
C ILE A 257 19.52 -16.52 -11.15
N LEU A 258 18.52 -17.36 -10.92
CA LEU A 258 17.26 -17.34 -11.67
C LEU A 258 16.48 -16.03 -11.50
N VAL A 259 16.49 -15.41 -10.32
CA VAL A 259 15.96 -14.05 -10.11
C VAL A 259 16.64 -13.07 -11.07
N GLY A 260 17.97 -13.03 -11.07
CA GLY A 260 18.72 -12.13 -11.95
C GLY A 260 18.50 -12.39 -13.44
N LEU A 261 18.50 -13.67 -13.85
CA LEU A 261 18.25 -14.06 -15.24
C LEU A 261 16.82 -13.72 -15.69
N SER A 262 15.83 -13.89 -14.82
CA SER A 262 14.44 -13.52 -15.13
C SER A 262 14.33 -12.02 -15.44
N VAL A 263 15.02 -11.16 -14.68
CA VAL A 263 15.05 -9.71 -14.93
C VAL A 263 15.77 -9.38 -16.25
N VAL A 264 16.90 -10.04 -16.53
CA VAL A 264 17.68 -9.80 -17.76
C VAL A 264 16.91 -10.21 -19.01
N PHE A 265 16.23 -11.36 -18.99
CA PHE A 265 15.58 -11.93 -20.18
C PHE A 265 14.11 -11.53 -20.35
N LEU A 266 13.36 -11.39 -19.25
CA LEU A 266 11.92 -11.09 -19.28
C LEU A 266 11.63 -9.60 -19.02
N GLY A 267 12.61 -8.84 -18.53
CA GLY A 267 12.48 -7.44 -18.18
C GLY A 267 12.21 -7.21 -16.69
N GLU A 268 12.29 -5.95 -16.26
CA GLU A 268 12.08 -5.60 -14.86
C GLU A 268 10.59 -5.47 -14.54
N PRO A 269 10.05 -6.29 -13.61
CA PRO A 269 8.62 -6.28 -13.33
C PRO A 269 8.15 -5.07 -12.51
N GLY A 270 9.09 -4.35 -11.86
CA GLY A 270 8.78 -3.30 -10.89
C GLY A 270 8.56 -3.85 -9.48
N ASP A 271 8.54 -2.97 -8.48
CA ASP A 271 8.22 -3.25 -7.08
C ASP A 271 6.89 -2.59 -6.69
N LEU A 272 6.49 -2.68 -5.41
CA LEU A 272 5.29 -2.02 -4.92
C LEU A 272 5.30 -0.48 -5.17
N PRO A 273 6.40 0.26 -4.92
CA PRO A 273 6.52 1.66 -5.34
C PRO A 273 6.21 1.89 -6.83
N PHE A 274 6.71 1.05 -7.72
CA PHE A 274 6.42 1.12 -9.15
C PHE A 274 4.94 0.87 -9.45
N THR A 275 4.33 -0.14 -8.85
CA THR A 275 2.89 -0.42 -8.96
C THR A 275 2.06 0.81 -8.58
N ILE A 276 2.38 1.46 -7.46
CA ILE A 276 1.70 2.70 -7.02
C ILE A 276 1.91 3.84 -8.03
N SER A 277 3.13 3.97 -8.58
CA SER A 277 3.39 4.96 -9.62
C SER A 277 2.54 4.74 -10.88
N CYS A 278 2.24 3.49 -11.25
CA CYS A 278 1.40 3.18 -12.40
C CYS A 278 -0.06 3.59 -12.16
N ILE A 279 -0.59 3.38 -10.95
CA ILE A 279 -1.97 3.76 -10.58
C ILE A 279 -2.17 5.27 -10.66
N HIS A 280 -1.21 6.03 -10.15
CA HIS A 280 -1.27 7.49 -10.20
C HIS A 280 -1.09 8.04 -11.61
N LYS A 281 -0.10 7.55 -12.37
CA LYS A 281 0.27 8.13 -13.68
C LYS A 281 -0.55 7.58 -14.85
N GLN A 282 -0.86 6.29 -14.83
CA GLN A 282 -1.45 5.57 -15.97
C GLN A 282 -2.84 5.01 -15.65
N ALA A 283 -3.26 4.97 -14.39
CA ALA A 283 -4.47 4.32 -13.89
C ALA A 283 -4.51 2.78 -14.01
N PHE A 284 -3.54 2.14 -14.67
CA PHE A 284 -3.43 0.68 -14.76
C PHE A 284 -1.96 0.24 -14.73
N ILE A 285 -1.75 -1.05 -14.49
CA ILE A 285 -0.43 -1.68 -14.56
C ILE A 285 -0.33 -2.44 -15.89
N PRO A 286 0.69 -2.20 -16.74
CA PRO A 286 0.77 -2.85 -18.04
C PRO A 286 1.02 -4.36 -17.96
N MET A 287 0.38 -5.14 -18.84
CA MET A 287 0.42 -6.61 -18.81
C MET A 287 1.81 -7.23 -19.07
N ASN A 288 2.71 -6.51 -19.73
CA ASN A 288 4.09 -6.98 -19.93
C ASN A 288 4.90 -7.07 -18.62
N HIS A 289 4.39 -6.54 -17.51
CA HIS A 289 4.99 -6.72 -16.17
C HIS A 289 4.57 -8.04 -15.49
N VAL A 290 3.48 -8.69 -15.93
CA VAL A 290 2.93 -9.87 -15.23
C VAL A 290 3.86 -11.07 -15.31
N THR A 291 4.32 -11.43 -16.51
CA THR A 291 5.24 -12.56 -16.70
C THR A 291 6.57 -12.40 -15.96
N PRO A 292 7.32 -11.28 -16.08
CA PRO A 292 8.53 -11.11 -15.29
C PRO A 292 8.24 -11.07 -13.79
N MET A 293 7.08 -10.55 -13.36
CA MET A 293 6.73 -10.52 -11.93
C MET A 293 6.56 -11.93 -11.40
N PHE A 294 5.78 -12.76 -12.09
CA PHE A 294 5.53 -14.16 -11.73
C PHE A 294 6.83 -14.93 -11.50
N PHE A 295 7.75 -14.92 -12.47
CA PHE A 295 9.00 -15.66 -12.35
C PHE A 295 9.95 -15.04 -11.32
N ALA A 296 10.15 -13.72 -11.35
CA ALA A 296 11.07 -13.07 -10.43
C ALA A 296 10.63 -13.25 -8.98
N SER A 297 9.33 -13.17 -8.67
CA SER A 297 8.83 -13.36 -7.31
C SER A 297 8.87 -14.81 -6.86
N LEU A 298 8.51 -15.77 -7.73
CA LEU A 298 8.63 -17.19 -7.41
C LEU A 298 10.07 -17.56 -7.05
N PHE A 299 11.04 -17.18 -7.89
CA PHE A 299 12.45 -17.45 -7.63
C PHE A 299 12.96 -16.69 -6.40
N SER A 300 12.44 -15.50 -6.14
CA SER A 300 12.81 -14.73 -4.95
C SER A 300 12.43 -15.45 -3.66
N ILE A 301 11.21 -15.98 -3.60
CA ILE A 301 10.71 -16.71 -2.44
C ILE A 301 11.42 -18.06 -2.32
N LEU A 302 11.58 -18.81 -3.42
CA LEU A 302 12.28 -20.10 -3.42
C LEU A 302 13.75 -19.99 -3.02
N ALA A 303 14.38 -18.84 -3.23
CA ALA A 303 15.72 -18.55 -2.75
C ALA A 303 15.79 -18.33 -1.22
N GLY A 304 14.67 -18.35 -0.50
CA GLY A 304 14.61 -18.00 0.92
C GLY A 304 14.61 -16.48 1.15
N GLY A 305 14.31 -15.67 0.13
CA GLY A 305 14.23 -14.22 0.25
C GLY A 305 13.23 -13.79 1.32
N SER A 306 13.59 -12.77 2.12
CA SER A 306 12.76 -12.27 3.22
C SER A 306 11.66 -11.32 2.73
N LEU A 307 10.89 -11.76 1.74
CA LEU A 307 9.76 -11.06 1.13
C LEU A 307 8.65 -12.07 0.77
N GLY A 308 7.40 -11.64 0.85
CA GLY A 308 6.23 -12.47 0.61
C GLY A 308 5.60 -12.31 -0.77
N PRO A 309 4.60 -13.15 -1.07
CA PRO A 309 3.93 -13.16 -2.38
C PRO A 309 2.88 -12.05 -2.54
N GLU A 310 2.58 -11.27 -1.51
CA GLU A 310 1.45 -10.33 -1.49
C GLU A 310 1.62 -9.17 -2.48
N ALA A 311 2.80 -8.55 -2.55
CA ALA A 311 3.03 -7.45 -3.51
C ALA A 311 3.05 -7.93 -4.98
N PRO A 312 3.67 -9.08 -5.33
CA PRO A 312 3.53 -9.69 -6.64
C PRO A 312 2.07 -9.97 -7.02
N LEU A 313 1.28 -10.55 -6.11
CA LEU A 313 -0.15 -10.82 -6.34
C LEU A 313 -0.92 -9.52 -6.60
N VAL A 314 -0.68 -8.46 -5.83
CA VAL A 314 -1.26 -7.13 -6.05
C VAL A 314 -0.92 -6.58 -7.42
N ALA A 315 0.34 -6.64 -7.82
CA ALA A 315 0.78 -6.11 -9.10
C ALA A 315 0.16 -6.89 -10.27
N MET A 316 0.14 -8.22 -10.20
CA MET A 316 -0.45 -9.07 -11.24
C MET A 316 -1.96 -8.89 -11.34
N CYS A 317 -2.68 -8.91 -10.22
CA CYS A 317 -4.13 -8.76 -10.22
C CYS A 317 -4.56 -7.33 -10.56
N GLY A 318 -3.79 -6.30 -10.17
CA GLY A 318 -4.00 -4.94 -10.64
C GLY A 318 -3.82 -4.82 -12.16
N ALA A 319 -2.79 -5.47 -12.73
CA ALA A 319 -2.61 -5.52 -14.18
C ALA A 319 -3.76 -6.25 -14.89
N LEU A 320 -4.23 -7.36 -14.33
CA LEU A 320 -5.39 -8.10 -14.84
C LEU A 320 -6.67 -7.27 -14.77
N GLY A 321 -6.92 -6.56 -13.67
CA GLY A 321 -8.07 -5.65 -13.54
C GLY A 321 -8.06 -4.54 -14.58
N GLY A 322 -6.90 -3.91 -14.79
CA GLY A 322 -6.70 -2.93 -15.85
C GLY A 322 -6.86 -3.50 -17.25
N PHE A 323 -6.38 -4.74 -17.49
CA PHE A 323 -6.53 -5.45 -18.75
C PHE A 323 -7.99 -5.81 -19.07
N VAL A 324 -8.72 -6.35 -18.09
CA VAL A 324 -10.15 -6.62 -18.23
C VAL A 324 -10.89 -5.33 -18.57
N SER A 325 -10.62 -4.25 -17.82
CA SER A 325 -11.23 -2.94 -18.07
C SER A 325 -10.98 -2.43 -19.49
N ARG A 326 -9.72 -2.37 -19.91
CA ARG A 326 -9.34 -1.68 -21.15
C ARG A 326 -9.51 -2.54 -22.39
N THR A 327 -9.12 -3.80 -22.31
CA THR A 327 -9.04 -4.70 -23.46
C THR A 327 -10.34 -5.46 -23.67
N LEU A 328 -10.93 -6.01 -22.61
CA LEU A 328 -12.15 -6.83 -22.73
C LEU A 328 -13.40 -5.97 -22.77
N PHE A 329 -13.45 -4.91 -21.97
CA PHE A 329 -14.60 -4.01 -21.85
C PHE A 329 -14.43 -2.66 -22.55
N GLY A 330 -13.29 -2.41 -23.21
CA GLY A 330 -13.07 -1.21 -24.02
C GLY A 330 -13.15 0.11 -23.26
N GLN A 331 -12.95 0.10 -21.93
CA GLN A 331 -13.07 1.30 -21.11
C GLN A 331 -11.92 2.26 -21.40
N THR A 332 -12.25 3.54 -21.52
CA THR A 332 -11.28 4.59 -21.91
C THR A 332 -11.10 5.66 -20.85
N HIS A 333 -12.08 5.83 -19.95
CA HIS A 333 -12.03 6.86 -18.94
C HIS A 333 -11.05 6.50 -17.83
N VAL A 334 -10.10 7.39 -17.58
CA VAL A 334 -8.98 7.16 -16.64
C VAL A 334 -9.45 6.77 -15.24
N HIS A 335 -10.52 7.41 -14.73
CA HIS A 335 -11.04 7.11 -13.39
C HIS A 335 -11.73 5.74 -13.33
N VAL A 336 -12.37 5.31 -14.43
CA VAL A 336 -13.03 4.00 -14.49
C VAL A 336 -11.99 2.88 -14.60
N VAL A 337 -10.97 3.07 -15.42
CA VAL A 337 -9.83 2.15 -15.50
C VAL A 337 -9.09 2.05 -14.16
N ARG A 338 -8.90 3.19 -13.46
CA ARG A 338 -8.29 3.21 -12.13
C ARG A 338 -9.10 2.41 -11.13
N LYS A 339 -10.42 2.63 -11.09
CA LYS A 339 -11.35 1.86 -10.27
C LYS A 339 -11.20 0.36 -10.48
N HIS A 340 -11.21 -0.11 -11.72
CA HIS A 340 -11.06 -1.54 -12.04
C HIS A 340 -9.67 -2.11 -11.71
N THR A 341 -8.62 -1.30 -11.86
CA THR A 341 -7.26 -1.68 -11.42
C THR A 341 -7.21 -1.86 -9.90
N LEU A 342 -7.81 -0.93 -9.15
CA LEU A 342 -7.92 -1.00 -7.69
C LEU A 342 -8.76 -2.19 -7.23
N MET A 343 -9.84 -2.54 -7.94
CA MET A 343 -10.60 -3.78 -7.70
C MET A 343 -9.71 -5.03 -7.83
N GLY A 344 -8.86 -5.09 -8.86
CA GLY A 344 -7.92 -6.21 -9.02
C GLY A 344 -6.91 -6.30 -7.87
N MET A 345 -6.36 -5.17 -7.43
CA MET A 345 -5.47 -5.13 -6.26
C MET A 345 -6.17 -5.54 -4.96
N ALA A 346 -7.39 -5.05 -4.74
CA ALA A 346 -8.24 -5.40 -3.61
C ALA A 346 -8.53 -6.90 -3.58
N GLY A 347 -8.83 -7.48 -4.75
CA GLY A 347 -8.96 -8.91 -4.97
C GLY A 347 -7.76 -9.70 -4.43
N ALA A 348 -6.56 -9.40 -4.91
CA ALA A 348 -5.33 -10.10 -4.53
C ALA A 348 -5.12 -10.15 -3.01
N LEU A 349 -5.22 -9.01 -2.34
CA LEU A 349 -4.96 -8.93 -0.89
C LEU A 349 -6.07 -9.55 -0.07
N SER A 350 -7.32 -9.41 -0.51
CA SER A 350 -8.48 -10.05 0.11
C SER A 350 -8.31 -11.57 0.12
N ALA A 351 -7.98 -12.14 -1.03
CA ALA A 351 -7.78 -13.57 -1.20
C ALA A 351 -6.58 -14.10 -0.38
N PHE A 352 -5.45 -13.40 -0.47
CA PHE A 352 -4.23 -13.78 0.21
C PHE A 352 -4.40 -13.73 1.73
N PHE A 353 -4.79 -12.57 2.29
CA PHE A 353 -4.99 -12.42 3.74
C PHE A 353 -6.20 -13.19 4.28
N GLY A 354 -7.16 -13.58 3.44
CA GLY A 354 -8.42 -14.15 3.94
C GLY A 354 -9.35 -13.13 4.58
N CYS A 355 -9.00 -11.83 4.48
CA CYS A 355 -9.70 -10.73 5.11
C CYS A 355 -10.14 -9.74 4.02
N PRO A 356 -11.36 -9.86 3.47
CA PRO A 356 -11.82 -9.03 2.34
C PRO A 356 -11.79 -7.54 2.63
N LEU A 357 -12.34 -7.15 3.79
CA LEU A 357 -12.37 -5.75 4.21
C LEU A 357 -10.95 -5.20 4.38
N GLY A 358 -10.10 -5.91 5.11
CA GLY A 358 -8.71 -5.50 5.35
C GLY A 358 -7.90 -5.39 4.06
N GLY A 359 -7.94 -6.43 3.20
CA GLY A 359 -7.21 -6.45 1.93
C GLY A 359 -7.68 -5.38 0.94
N SER A 360 -8.99 -5.14 0.87
CA SER A 360 -9.55 -4.11 -0.01
C SER A 360 -9.21 -2.70 0.46
N LEU A 361 -9.31 -2.42 1.76
CA LEU A 361 -8.87 -1.15 2.32
C LEU A 361 -7.38 -0.94 2.11
N PHE A 362 -6.56 -2.00 2.26
CA PHE A 362 -5.13 -1.92 2.01
C PHE A 362 -4.84 -1.45 0.59
N ALA A 363 -5.51 -2.05 -0.40
CA ALA A 363 -5.33 -1.70 -1.81
C ALA A 363 -5.65 -0.23 -2.11
N LEU A 364 -6.57 0.39 -1.36
CA LEU A 364 -6.92 1.81 -1.51
C LEU A 364 -6.00 2.72 -0.71
N GLU A 365 -5.65 2.33 0.52
CA GLU A 365 -4.85 3.11 1.48
C GLU A 365 -3.38 3.19 1.05
N VAL A 366 -2.82 2.11 0.50
CA VAL A 366 -1.40 2.03 0.14
C VAL A 366 -0.99 3.00 -0.98
N ASN A 367 -1.93 3.56 -1.73
CA ASN A 367 -1.61 4.50 -2.81
C ASN A 367 -1.21 5.88 -2.30
N SER A 368 -1.61 6.21 -1.07
CA SER A 368 -1.60 7.59 -0.58
C SER A 368 -0.86 7.67 0.75
N ARG A 369 -0.46 8.88 1.13
CA ARG A 369 0.36 9.08 2.34
C ARG A 369 -0.46 9.03 3.63
N PHE A 370 -1.70 9.49 3.57
CA PHE A 370 -2.58 9.64 4.73
C PHE A 370 -3.97 9.06 4.46
N GLY A 371 -4.05 7.73 4.39
CA GLY A 371 -5.34 7.05 4.32
C GLY A 371 -5.89 6.87 2.90
N ILE A 372 -7.21 6.91 2.78
CA ILE A 372 -7.95 6.48 1.59
C ILE A 372 -8.36 7.69 0.75
N GLU A 373 -7.64 7.98 -0.33
CA GLU A 373 -7.94 9.10 -1.26
C GLU A 373 -8.75 8.67 -2.50
N TYR A 374 -9.01 7.37 -2.62
CA TYR A 374 -9.89 6.75 -3.63
C TYR A 374 -11.13 6.11 -2.98
N PHE A 375 -11.70 6.79 -1.97
CA PHE A 375 -12.80 6.27 -1.17
C PHE A 375 -14.09 6.07 -1.98
N GLU A 376 -14.24 6.78 -3.10
CA GLU A 376 -15.37 6.61 -4.02
C GLU A 376 -15.41 5.24 -4.71
N HIS A 377 -14.32 4.46 -4.64
CA HIS A 377 -14.21 3.11 -5.20
C HIS A 377 -14.28 2.01 -4.14
N MET A 378 -14.54 2.38 -2.88
CA MET A 378 -14.39 1.48 -1.74
C MET A 378 -15.36 0.30 -1.77
N VAL A 379 -16.64 0.57 -2.04
CA VAL A 379 -17.68 -0.47 -2.02
C VAL A 379 -17.42 -1.51 -3.10
N GLU A 380 -17.04 -1.07 -4.30
CA GLU A 380 -16.79 -1.97 -5.42
C GLU A 380 -15.46 -2.71 -5.28
N ALA A 381 -14.44 -2.08 -4.69
CA ALA A 381 -13.19 -2.76 -4.35
C ALA A 381 -13.42 -3.87 -3.32
N ILE A 382 -14.22 -3.61 -2.27
CA ILE A 382 -14.61 -4.63 -1.27
C ILE A 382 -15.38 -5.76 -1.96
N PHE A 383 -16.35 -5.43 -2.80
CA PHE A 383 -17.15 -6.44 -3.50
C PHE A 383 -16.28 -7.31 -4.43
N ALA A 384 -15.37 -6.72 -5.20
CA ALA A 384 -14.40 -7.48 -6.00
C ALA A 384 -13.49 -8.36 -5.11
N GLY A 385 -13.04 -7.80 -3.98
CA GLY A 385 -12.27 -8.49 -2.93
C GLY A 385 -12.94 -9.76 -2.41
N GLU A 386 -14.23 -9.66 -2.06
CA GLU A 386 -15.06 -10.79 -1.62
C GLU A 386 -15.14 -11.88 -2.69
N ILE A 387 -15.42 -11.51 -3.94
CA ILE A 387 -15.49 -12.48 -5.05
C ILE A 387 -14.14 -13.17 -5.27
N THR A 388 -13.04 -12.42 -5.26
CA THR A 388 -11.70 -13.01 -5.38
C THR A 388 -11.41 -13.97 -4.22
N LEU A 389 -11.73 -13.59 -2.98
CA LEU A 389 -11.57 -14.47 -1.82
C LEU A 389 -12.33 -15.77 -2.01
N VAL A 390 -13.62 -15.70 -2.32
CA VAL A 390 -14.48 -16.89 -2.47
C VAL A 390 -13.91 -17.82 -3.54
N VAL A 391 -13.55 -17.29 -4.71
CA VAL A 391 -12.98 -18.10 -5.79
C VAL A 391 -11.66 -18.72 -5.38
N PHE A 392 -10.72 -17.92 -4.86
CA PHE A 392 -9.40 -18.39 -4.46
C PHE A 392 -9.48 -19.47 -3.37
N ARG A 393 -10.21 -19.23 -2.28
CA ARG A 393 -10.32 -20.15 -1.15
C ARG A 393 -11.06 -21.44 -1.53
N SER A 394 -12.11 -21.34 -2.36
CA SER A 394 -12.83 -22.52 -2.85
C SER A 394 -11.95 -23.41 -3.72
N LEU A 395 -11.18 -22.81 -4.65
CA LEU A 395 -10.26 -23.57 -5.50
C LEU A 395 -9.10 -24.18 -4.71
N SER A 396 -8.61 -23.46 -3.69
CA SER A 396 -7.49 -23.91 -2.86
C SER A 396 -7.92 -24.89 -1.76
N GLY A 397 -9.22 -25.05 -1.50
CA GLY A 397 -9.73 -25.85 -0.38
C GLY A 397 -9.38 -25.27 1.01
N LEU A 398 -9.15 -23.96 1.09
CA LEU A 398 -8.73 -23.28 2.32
C LEU A 398 -9.94 -22.69 3.06
N PRO A 399 -10.03 -22.83 4.39
CA PRO A 399 -11.07 -22.17 5.16
C PRO A 399 -10.89 -20.64 5.17
N ILE A 400 -11.96 -19.92 5.46
CA ILE A 400 -11.92 -18.48 5.80
C ILE A 400 -11.88 -18.40 7.33
N SER A 401 -10.67 -18.36 7.89
CA SER A 401 -10.43 -18.34 9.34
C SER A 401 -9.18 -17.53 9.68
N SER A 402 -8.97 -17.29 10.97
CA SER A 402 -7.66 -16.85 11.47
C SER A 402 -6.60 -17.89 11.14
N ILE A 403 -5.37 -17.42 10.92
CA ILE A 403 -4.20 -18.27 10.63
C ILE A 403 -3.29 -18.41 11.85
N TRP A 404 -3.32 -17.42 12.76
CA TRP A 404 -2.57 -17.44 14.00
C TRP A 404 -3.49 -17.68 15.19
N ASN A 405 -2.92 -18.35 16.18
CA ASN A 405 -3.52 -18.63 17.47
C ASN A 405 -2.62 -18.09 18.58
N LEU A 406 -3.00 -16.95 19.15
CA LEU A 406 -2.29 -16.30 20.25
C LEU A 406 -2.90 -16.63 21.63
N THR A 407 -3.84 -17.57 21.70
CA THR A 407 -4.60 -17.86 22.92
C THR A 407 -3.89 -18.83 23.88
N ALA A 408 -2.76 -19.41 23.46
CA ALA A 408 -2.02 -20.42 24.23
C ALA A 408 -1.67 -19.94 25.66
N GLU A 409 -1.33 -18.66 25.84
CA GLU A 409 -1.01 -18.07 27.15
C GLU A 409 -2.25 -17.76 28.01
N ASN A 410 -3.44 -17.73 27.41
CA ASN A 410 -4.70 -17.40 28.08
C ASN A 410 -5.59 -18.64 28.24
N ASN A 411 -5.00 -19.78 28.62
CA ASN A 411 -5.67 -21.07 28.75
C ASN A 411 -6.46 -21.49 27.49
N GLY A 412 -5.99 -21.09 26.31
CA GLY A 412 -6.66 -21.36 25.04
C GLY A 412 -7.82 -20.42 24.71
N LEU A 413 -8.08 -19.40 25.52
CA LEU A 413 -9.18 -18.45 25.30
C LEU A 413 -8.70 -17.16 24.61
N PRO A 414 -9.46 -16.64 23.62
CA PRO A 414 -9.16 -15.32 23.05
C PRO A 414 -9.39 -14.21 24.07
N MET A 415 -8.83 -13.04 23.79
CA MET A 415 -9.06 -11.86 24.62
C MET A 415 -10.56 -11.50 24.56
N MET A 416 -11.23 -11.38 25.71
CA MET A 416 -12.68 -11.15 25.78
C MET A 416 -13.06 -9.67 25.81
N GLU A 417 -12.15 -8.81 26.23
CA GLU A 417 -12.35 -7.37 26.34
C GLU A 417 -11.01 -6.63 26.23
N ALA A 418 -11.06 -5.34 25.88
CA ALA A 418 -9.90 -4.47 25.95
C ALA A 418 -10.17 -3.34 26.93
N ALA A 419 -9.38 -3.30 28.01
CA ALA A 419 -9.43 -2.20 28.96
C ALA A 419 -8.91 -0.90 28.31
N PRO A 420 -9.42 0.29 28.68
CA PRO A 420 -9.03 1.56 28.05
C PRO A 420 -7.52 1.84 28.06
N TRP A 421 -6.81 1.40 29.11
CA TRP A 421 -5.35 1.58 29.20
C TRP A 421 -4.59 0.79 28.12
N MET A 422 -5.15 -0.32 27.63
CA MET A 422 -4.55 -1.13 26.56
C MET A 422 -4.51 -0.36 25.24
N VAL A 423 -5.46 0.56 25.01
CA VAL A 423 -5.44 1.47 23.86
C VAL A 423 -4.23 2.40 23.94
N ALA A 424 -4.01 3.02 25.11
CA ALA A 424 -2.85 3.87 25.35
C ALA A 424 -1.52 3.09 25.26
N ALA A 425 -1.49 1.86 25.78
CA ALA A 425 -0.34 0.96 25.64
C ALA A 425 -0.07 0.64 24.16
N GLY A 426 -1.11 0.31 23.38
CA GLY A 426 -1.02 0.10 21.94
C GLY A 426 -0.41 1.31 21.22
N GLY A 427 -0.89 2.52 21.50
CA GLY A 427 -0.32 3.75 20.97
C GLY A 427 1.17 3.92 21.29
N ALA A 428 1.58 3.68 22.55
CA ALA A 428 2.98 3.73 22.96
C ALA A 428 3.85 2.68 22.25
N ILE A 429 3.34 1.45 22.11
CA ILE A 429 4.01 0.37 21.37
C ILE A 429 4.13 0.73 19.88
N GLY A 430 3.11 1.35 19.31
CA GLY A 430 3.15 1.86 17.93
C GLY A 430 4.28 2.85 17.68
N LEU A 431 4.57 3.72 18.65
CA LEU A 431 5.71 4.64 18.58
C LEU A 431 7.06 3.90 18.64
N LEU A 432 7.17 2.81 19.40
CA LEU A 432 8.35 1.96 19.38
C LEU A 432 8.53 1.26 18.03
N GLY A 433 7.44 0.72 17.46
CA GLY A 433 7.44 0.15 16.12
C GLY A 433 7.84 1.17 15.04
N ALA A 434 7.35 2.41 15.15
CA ALA A 434 7.76 3.52 14.29
C ALA A 434 9.25 3.84 14.39
N ALA A 435 9.82 3.82 15.60
CA ALA A 435 11.26 4.04 15.79
C ALA A 435 12.08 2.92 15.12
N VAL A 436 11.67 1.66 15.27
CA VAL A 436 12.31 0.51 14.60
C VAL A 436 12.22 0.64 13.07
N ALA A 437 11.05 0.98 12.54
CA ALA A 437 10.85 1.20 11.11
C ALA A 437 11.68 2.37 10.57
N TYR A 438 11.85 3.44 11.36
CA TYR A 438 12.72 4.56 11.00
C TYR A 438 14.19 4.12 10.90
N LEU A 439 14.67 3.32 11.87
CA LEU A 439 16.02 2.74 11.80
C LEU A 439 16.21 1.83 10.58
N PHE A 440 15.20 1.00 10.27
CA PHE A 440 15.19 0.22 9.03
C PHE A 440 15.29 1.12 7.79
N ALA A 441 14.50 2.19 7.70
CA ALA A 441 14.50 3.07 6.54
C ALA A 441 15.88 3.73 6.33
N LEU A 442 16.51 4.21 7.41
CA LEU A 442 17.87 4.75 7.36
C LEU A 442 18.89 3.71 6.87
N PHE A 443 18.82 2.50 7.44
CA PHE A 443 19.68 1.39 7.04
C PHE A 443 19.47 1.03 5.57
N HIS A 444 18.23 0.89 5.14
CA HIS A 444 17.87 0.53 3.77
C HIS A 444 18.35 1.56 2.75
N TRP A 445 18.19 2.85 3.03
CA TRP A 445 18.70 3.90 2.14
C TRP A 445 20.23 3.91 2.07
N ALA A 446 20.92 3.64 3.17
CA ALA A 446 22.37 3.47 3.15
C ALA A 446 22.79 2.28 2.27
N GLN A 447 22.07 1.15 2.33
CA GLN A 447 22.33 0.00 1.47
C GLN A 447 22.04 0.28 0.00
N MET A 448 20.92 0.93 -0.32
CA MET A 448 20.62 1.38 -1.68
C MET A 448 21.72 2.27 -2.25
N GLY A 449 22.24 3.23 -1.45
CA GLY A 449 23.36 4.08 -1.85
C GLY A 449 24.68 3.30 -2.04
N LEU A 450 24.91 2.23 -1.30
CA LEU A 450 26.07 1.35 -1.50
C LEU A 450 25.95 0.59 -2.83
N PHE A 451 24.80 -0.03 -3.11
CA PHE A 451 24.58 -0.78 -4.34
C PHE A 451 24.61 0.12 -5.59
N ASP A 452 24.17 1.37 -5.46
CA ASP A 452 24.28 2.38 -6.52
C ASP A 452 25.75 2.73 -6.80
N LYS A 453 26.56 2.96 -5.76
CA LYS A 453 28.01 3.22 -5.90
C LYS A 453 28.76 2.04 -6.53
N LEU A 454 28.35 0.81 -6.24
CA LEU A 454 28.87 -0.40 -6.89
C LEU A 454 28.36 -0.58 -8.33
N GLY A 455 27.43 0.28 -8.77
CA GLY A 455 26.82 0.23 -10.10
C GLY A 455 26.03 -1.05 -10.33
N LEU A 456 25.42 -1.62 -9.28
CA LEU A 456 24.68 -2.88 -9.31
C LEU A 456 23.18 -2.69 -9.57
N LEU A 457 22.66 -1.46 -9.51
CA LEU A 457 21.24 -1.18 -9.72
C LEU A 457 20.79 -1.27 -11.19
N ASP A 458 21.74 -1.39 -12.13
CA ASP A 458 21.45 -1.62 -13.55
C ASP A 458 20.93 -3.04 -13.81
N ASN A 459 19.87 -3.17 -14.59
CA ASN A 459 19.26 -4.47 -14.94
C ASN A 459 20.21 -5.41 -15.67
N SER A 460 21.18 -4.89 -16.44
CA SER A 460 22.23 -5.71 -17.06
C SER A 460 23.09 -6.48 -16.04
N LYS A 461 23.11 -6.01 -14.79
CA LYS A 461 23.84 -6.62 -13.67
C LYS A 461 22.92 -7.26 -12.63
N ALA A 462 21.66 -7.51 -12.97
CA ALA A 462 20.68 -8.06 -12.03
C ALA A 462 21.12 -9.39 -11.39
N VAL A 463 21.86 -10.24 -12.12
CA VAL A 463 22.44 -11.48 -11.57
C VAL A 463 23.44 -11.20 -10.45
N TYR A 464 24.39 -10.28 -10.67
CA TYR A 464 25.37 -9.91 -9.65
C TYR A 464 24.71 -9.24 -8.44
N ARG A 465 23.69 -8.39 -8.70
CA ARG A 465 22.88 -7.76 -7.66
C ARG A 465 22.18 -8.80 -6.78
N ALA A 466 21.54 -9.78 -7.41
CA ALA A 466 20.83 -10.85 -6.72
C ALA A 466 21.77 -11.78 -5.94
N LEU A 467 22.92 -12.14 -6.51
CA LEU A 467 23.95 -12.95 -5.83
C LEU A 467 24.49 -12.26 -4.57
N LEU A 468 24.75 -10.95 -4.62
CA LEU A 468 25.23 -10.19 -3.47
C LEU A 468 24.16 -10.10 -2.36
N GLY A 469 22.91 -9.82 -2.73
CA GLY A 469 21.79 -9.85 -1.78
C GLY A 469 21.63 -11.23 -1.13
N CYS A 470 21.67 -12.29 -1.95
CA CYS A 470 21.58 -13.68 -1.52
C CYS A 470 22.69 -14.07 -0.55
N ALA A 471 23.92 -13.62 -0.78
CA ALA A 471 25.04 -13.92 0.11
C ALA A 471 24.78 -13.46 1.55
N VAL A 472 24.15 -12.30 1.72
CA VAL A 472 23.78 -11.80 3.05
C VAL A 472 22.57 -12.53 3.61
N ILE A 473 21.51 -12.73 2.80
CA ILE A 473 20.28 -13.42 3.25
C ILE A 473 20.59 -14.84 3.69
N SER A 474 21.30 -15.61 2.85
CA SER A 474 21.70 -16.98 3.15
C SER A 474 22.70 -17.04 4.29
N GLY A 475 23.64 -16.10 4.35
CA GLY A 475 24.59 -15.99 5.46
C GLY A 475 23.89 -15.79 6.81
N ILE A 476 22.91 -14.87 6.88
CA ILE A 476 22.09 -14.68 8.09
C ILE A 476 21.25 -15.93 8.37
N GLY A 477 20.57 -16.47 7.35
CA GLY A 477 19.71 -17.65 7.47
C GLY A 477 20.43 -18.90 7.97
N LEU A 478 21.73 -19.05 7.70
CA LEU A 478 22.54 -20.14 8.26
C LEU A 478 22.68 -20.06 9.79
N PHE A 479 22.76 -18.86 10.35
CA PHE A 479 22.91 -18.67 11.79
C PHE A 479 21.57 -18.46 12.51
N VAL A 480 20.63 -17.78 11.85
CA VAL A 480 19.31 -17.43 12.39
C VAL A 480 18.25 -17.72 11.32
N PRO A 481 17.81 -18.99 11.20
CA PRO A 481 16.93 -19.43 10.12
C PRO A 481 15.55 -18.76 10.11
N HIS A 482 15.07 -18.27 11.27
CA HIS A 482 13.81 -17.50 11.42
C HIS A 482 13.73 -16.21 10.55
N THR A 483 14.87 -15.77 10.01
CA THR A 483 14.95 -14.59 9.13
C THR A 483 14.62 -14.90 7.67
N LEU A 484 14.68 -16.17 7.25
CA LEU A 484 14.30 -16.60 5.92
C LEU A 484 12.80 -16.44 5.69
N PHE A 485 12.42 -16.37 4.41
CA PHE A 485 11.04 -16.26 3.95
C PHE A 485 10.28 -15.07 4.56
N TRP A 486 8.98 -15.03 4.26
CA TRP A 486 8.17 -13.87 4.59
C TRP A 486 7.61 -13.90 6.01
N GLY A 487 7.65 -15.03 6.71
CA GLY A 487 7.29 -15.08 8.12
C GLY A 487 5.80 -15.23 8.39
N GLU A 488 4.97 -15.63 7.43
CA GLU A 488 3.52 -15.88 7.68
C GLU A 488 3.32 -17.03 8.66
N GLU A 489 3.94 -18.18 8.41
CA GLU A 489 3.88 -19.33 9.30
C GLU A 489 4.82 -19.15 10.50
N GLU A 490 6.02 -18.61 10.28
CA GLU A 490 6.97 -18.36 11.35
C GLU A 490 6.46 -17.33 12.37
N PHE A 491 5.51 -16.45 11.98
CA PHE A 491 4.87 -15.54 12.92
C PHE A 491 4.24 -16.31 14.08
N GLN A 492 3.52 -17.40 13.82
CA GLN A 492 2.88 -18.20 14.88
C GLN A 492 3.92 -18.72 15.87
N VAL A 493 5.02 -19.25 15.36
CA VAL A 493 6.09 -19.87 16.15
C VAL A 493 6.90 -18.82 16.92
N ILE A 494 7.11 -17.64 16.32
CA ILE A 494 7.81 -16.53 16.96
C ILE A 494 6.92 -15.88 18.04
N ALA A 495 5.64 -15.72 17.75
CA ALA A 495 4.67 -15.06 18.61
C ALA A 495 4.26 -15.91 19.81
N SER A 496 4.31 -17.23 19.69
CA SER A 496 4.10 -18.12 20.83
C SER A 496 5.25 -17.98 21.84
N MET A 497 4.97 -18.24 23.11
CA MET A 497 6.00 -18.25 24.16
C MET A 497 6.81 -19.55 24.19
N SER A 498 6.45 -20.53 23.36
CA SER A 498 7.20 -21.78 23.19
C SER A 498 8.56 -21.56 22.50
N PRO A 499 9.51 -22.49 22.66
CA PRO A 499 10.72 -22.52 21.85
C PRO A 499 10.37 -22.59 20.36
N ALA A 500 10.91 -21.68 19.56
CA ALA A 500 10.66 -21.66 18.12
C ALA A 500 11.61 -22.58 17.34
N SER A 501 11.59 -23.88 17.63
CA SER A 501 12.51 -24.87 17.03
C SER A 501 12.03 -25.40 15.68
N GLU A 502 10.73 -25.38 15.42
CA GLU A 502 10.14 -25.84 14.16
C GLU A 502 9.87 -24.67 13.23
N LEU A 503 10.37 -24.76 11.99
CA LEU A 503 10.22 -23.74 10.96
C LEU A 503 9.57 -24.39 9.73
N PRO A 504 8.29 -24.08 9.42
CA PRO A 504 7.50 -24.85 8.45
C PRO A 504 8.07 -24.92 7.04
N PHE A 505 8.79 -23.88 6.58
CA PHE A 505 9.36 -23.85 5.22
C PHE A 505 10.88 -24.06 5.17
N VAL A 506 11.53 -24.16 6.33
CA VAL A 506 13.00 -24.14 6.40
C VAL A 506 13.52 -25.52 6.73
N TRP A 507 14.39 -26.03 5.87
CA TRP A 507 15.16 -27.24 6.13
C TRP A 507 16.65 -27.01 5.80
N PRO A 508 17.59 -27.42 6.68
CA PRO A 508 17.36 -27.88 8.05
C PRO A 508 16.92 -26.73 8.98
N THR A 509 16.07 -27.02 9.96
CA THR A 509 15.46 -26.00 10.85
C THR A 509 16.45 -25.35 11.82
N THR A 510 17.49 -26.07 12.23
CA THR A 510 18.41 -25.65 13.29
C THR A 510 19.53 -24.71 12.82
N GLY A 511 19.73 -24.58 11.51
CA GLY A 511 20.89 -23.88 10.95
C GLY A 511 22.22 -24.49 11.38
N LEU A 512 23.28 -23.68 11.43
CA LEU A 512 24.64 -24.13 11.76
C LEU A 512 24.89 -24.28 13.27
N ILE A 513 24.18 -23.51 14.09
CA ILE A 513 24.44 -23.38 15.53
C ILE A 513 23.28 -23.88 16.42
N GLY A 514 22.18 -24.36 15.84
CA GLY A 514 21.00 -24.74 16.62
C GLY A 514 20.31 -23.54 17.26
N PHE A 515 20.15 -22.45 16.50
CA PHE A 515 19.59 -21.21 17.05
C PHE A 515 18.09 -21.35 17.30
N GLU A 516 17.64 -21.05 18.53
CA GLU A 516 16.24 -21.13 18.93
C GLU A 516 15.75 -19.83 19.60
N ASN A 517 14.50 -19.46 19.33
CA ASN A 517 13.87 -18.34 20.03
C ASN A 517 13.32 -18.80 21.38
N THR A 518 13.96 -18.41 22.48
CA THR A 518 13.65 -18.85 23.83
C THR A 518 13.58 -17.72 24.84
N ASN A 519 14.22 -16.59 24.58
CA ASN A 519 14.37 -15.50 25.53
C ASN A 519 14.39 -14.13 24.83
N ILE A 520 14.45 -13.07 25.63
CA ILE A 520 14.45 -11.68 25.15
C ILE A 520 15.57 -11.45 24.12
N VAL A 521 16.78 -11.95 24.39
CA VAL A 521 17.95 -11.70 23.55
C VAL A 521 17.79 -12.37 22.19
N THR A 522 17.36 -13.63 22.16
CA THR A 522 17.15 -14.36 20.89
C THR A 522 16.00 -13.77 20.08
N SER A 523 14.91 -13.33 20.72
CA SER A 523 13.83 -12.58 20.07
C SER A 523 14.34 -11.27 19.44
N LEU A 524 15.13 -10.48 20.16
CA LEU A 524 15.70 -9.24 19.63
C LEU A 524 16.66 -9.50 18.45
N ILE A 525 17.51 -10.54 18.55
CA ILE A 525 18.42 -10.93 17.47
C ILE A 525 17.63 -11.25 16.19
N ILE A 526 16.57 -12.06 16.27
CA ILE A 526 15.73 -12.37 15.12
C ILE A 526 15.12 -11.10 14.54
N GLY A 527 14.53 -10.24 15.38
CA GLY A 527 13.89 -9.00 14.93
C GLY A 527 14.86 -8.09 14.17
N PHE A 528 16.06 -7.85 14.71
CA PHE A 528 17.06 -7.01 14.05
C PHE A 528 17.62 -7.65 12.77
N LEU A 529 17.93 -8.95 12.79
CA LEU A 529 18.47 -9.63 11.62
C LEU A 529 17.43 -9.81 10.52
N LYS A 530 16.14 -9.97 10.86
CA LYS A 530 15.06 -10.03 9.86
C LYS A 530 14.91 -8.70 9.12
N ILE A 531 15.01 -7.57 9.82
CA ILE A 531 15.07 -6.23 9.20
C ILE A 531 16.25 -6.10 8.22
N VAL A 532 17.42 -6.62 8.59
CA VAL A 532 18.60 -6.63 7.71
C VAL A 532 18.33 -7.52 6.48
N ALA A 533 17.79 -8.72 6.69
CA ALA A 533 17.44 -9.65 5.61
C ALA A 533 16.41 -9.05 4.64
N ILE A 534 15.36 -8.39 5.13
CA ILE A 534 14.37 -7.66 4.32
C ILE A 534 15.08 -6.62 3.43
N SER A 535 15.93 -5.80 4.03
CA SER A 535 16.64 -4.75 3.28
C SER A 535 17.50 -5.32 2.16
N TYR A 536 18.30 -6.35 2.44
CA TYR A 536 19.17 -7.01 1.44
C TYR A 536 18.38 -7.78 0.39
N THR A 537 17.20 -8.30 0.73
CA THR A 537 16.28 -8.89 -0.23
C THR A 537 15.81 -7.83 -1.22
N VAL A 538 15.33 -6.68 -0.74
CA VAL A 538 14.88 -5.57 -1.60
C VAL A 538 16.03 -4.99 -2.44
N VAL A 539 17.17 -4.65 -1.83
CA VAL A 539 18.30 -4.06 -2.59
C VAL A 539 18.98 -5.07 -3.52
N GLY A 540 18.89 -6.37 -3.22
CA GLY A 540 19.30 -7.46 -4.10
C GLY A 540 18.43 -7.57 -5.37
N GLY A 541 17.32 -6.83 -5.45
CA GLY A 541 16.41 -6.83 -6.59
C GLY A 541 15.46 -8.02 -6.62
N PHE A 542 15.32 -8.73 -5.50
CA PHE A 542 14.30 -9.76 -5.31
C PHE A 542 12.92 -9.08 -5.31
N ARG A 543 11.90 -9.84 -5.73
CA ARG A 543 10.51 -9.37 -5.84
C ARG A 543 9.64 -10.06 -4.81
N GLY A 544 8.93 -9.25 -4.05
CA GLY A 544 8.01 -9.69 -3.02
C GLY A 544 7.54 -8.52 -2.17
N GLY A 545 6.55 -8.75 -1.31
CA GLY A 545 6.09 -7.77 -0.33
C GLY A 545 6.81 -7.91 1.00
N TYR A 546 6.76 -6.86 1.82
CA TYR A 546 7.41 -6.80 3.13
C TYR A 546 6.42 -6.73 4.29
N ILE A 547 5.13 -6.99 4.04
CA ILE A 547 4.08 -6.86 5.06
C ILE A 547 4.25 -7.92 6.15
N PHE A 548 4.19 -9.20 5.76
CA PHE A 548 4.42 -10.31 6.69
C PHE A 548 5.83 -10.30 7.31
N PRO A 549 6.91 -9.95 6.58
CA PRO A 549 8.22 -9.80 7.19
C PRO A 549 8.24 -8.78 8.32
N PHE A 550 7.53 -7.65 8.17
CA PHE A 550 7.39 -6.66 9.25
C PHE A 550 6.46 -7.13 10.37
N PHE A 551 5.43 -7.90 10.08
CA PHE A 551 4.63 -8.54 11.13
C PHE A 551 5.46 -9.53 11.94
N ALA A 552 6.22 -10.42 11.31
CA ALA A 552 7.10 -11.36 12.00
C ALA A 552 8.19 -10.63 12.82
N THR A 553 8.74 -9.54 12.27
CA THR A 553 9.65 -8.65 12.99
C THR A 553 8.96 -8.04 14.23
N GLY A 554 7.72 -7.56 14.07
CA GLY A 554 6.93 -7.04 15.17
C GLY A 554 6.62 -8.08 16.23
N ALA A 555 6.35 -9.33 15.86
CA ALA A 555 6.19 -10.44 16.80
C ALA A 555 7.46 -10.69 17.63
N CYS A 556 8.64 -10.58 17.02
CA CYS A 556 9.91 -10.70 17.74
C CYS A 556 10.04 -9.63 18.85
N PHE A 557 9.84 -8.35 18.48
CA PHE A 557 9.94 -7.26 19.44
C PHE A 557 8.78 -7.25 20.45
N GLY A 558 7.57 -7.64 20.02
CA GLY A 558 6.40 -7.78 20.88
C GLY A 558 6.55 -8.89 21.92
N ARG A 559 7.11 -10.05 21.52
CA ARG A 559 7.48 -11.13 22.46
C ARG A 559 8.53 -10.67 23.46
N ALA A 560 9.58 -9.98 23.00
CA ALA A 560 10.59 -9.40 23.90
C ALA A 560 9.96 -8.41 24.90
N LEU A 561 9.03 -7.56 24.43
CA LEU A 561 8.29 -6.62 25.27
C LEU A 561 7.40 -7.34 26.29
N TYR A 562 6.69 -8.39 25.88
CA TYR A 562 5.83 -9.17 26.77
C TYR A 562 6.62 -9.83 27.90
N ILE A 563 7.80 -10.39 27.61
CA ILE A 563 8.66 -10.98 28.65
C ILE A 563 9.07 -9.93 29.70
N VAL A 564 9.31 -8.69 29.30
CA VAL A 564 9.68 -7.59 30.22
C VAL A 564 8.46 -7.00 30.94
N CYS A 565 7.33 -6.89 30.24
CA CYS A 565 6.09 -6.27 30.68
C CYS A 565 4.92 -7.25 30.59
N PRO A 566 4.89 -8.32 31.40
CA PRO A 566 3.88 -9.39 31.30
C PRO A 566 2.46 -8.94 31.66
N PHE A 567 2.31 -7.75 32.25
CA PHE A 567 1.00 -7.14 32.49
C PHE A 567 0.30 -6.68 31.20
N ILE A 568 1.04 -6.51 30.10
CA ILE A 568 0.48 -6.23 28.77
C ILE A 568 0.03 -7.55 28.18
N PRO A 569 -1.25 -7.71 27.77
CA PRO A 569 -1.69 -8.95 27.12
C PRO A 569 -0.85 -9.26 25.87
N LEU A 570 -0.52 -10.54 25.68
CA LEU A 570 0.31 -10.99 24.56
C LEU A 570 -0.21 -10.51 23.18
N PRO A 571 -1.52 -10.63 22.85
CA PRO A 571 -2.04 -10.10 21.58
C PRO A 571 -1.82 -8.59 21.43
N VAL A 572 -1.98 -7.81 22.51
CA VAL A 572 -1.76 -6.36 22.49
C VAL A 572 -0.29 -6.05 22.24
N ALA A 573 0.63 -6.73 22.92
CA ALA A 573 2.07 -6.51 22.74
C ALA A 573 2.54 -6.83 21.32
N ILE A 574 2.17 -8.00 20.80
CA ILE A 574 2.64 -8.52 19.50
C ILE A 574 2.00 -7.78 18.33
N LEU A 575 0.67 -7.66 18.33
CA LEU A 575 -0.07 -7.11 17.19
C LEU A 575 0.12 -5.60 17.09
N SER A 576 0.20 -4.89 18.23
CA SER A 576 0.48 -3.44 18.23
C SER A 576 1.90 -3.13 17.72
N PHE A 577 2.90 -3.95 18.08
CA PHE A 577 4.27 -3.75 17.59
C PHE A 577 4.35 -4.03 16.07
N SER A 578 3.72 -5.12 15.64
CA SER A 578 3.58 -5.50 14.22
C SER A 578 2.91 -4.40 13.40
N ALA A 579 1.80 -3.85 13.89
CA ALA A 579 1.13 -2.70 13.28
C ALA A 579 2.04 -1.47 13.23
N GLY A 580 2.71 -1.15 14.34
CA GLY A 580 3.61 -0.01 14.44
C GLY A 580 4.72 -0.03 13.39
N ILE A 581 5.39 -1.16 13.20
CA ILE A 581 6.44 -1.30 12.17
C ILE A 581 5.84 -1.22 10.77
N ASN A 582 4.79 -2.00 10.50
CA ASN A 582 4.25 -2.09 9.15
C ASN A 582 3.69 -0.74 8.67
N VAL A 583 2.88 -0.06 9.49
CA VAL A 583 2.22 1.20 9.12
C VAL A 583 3.20 2.35 8.91
N ALA A 584 4.32 2.38 9.62
CA ALA A 584 5.39 3.35 9.37
C ALA A 584 5.94 3.27 7.94
N ILE A 585 5.95 2.06 7.35
CA ILE A 585 6.46 1.79 6.01
C ILE A 585 5.35 1.87 4.96
N THR A 586 4.23 1.17 5.17
CA THR A 586 3.15 1.01 4.18
C THR A 586 2.12 2.12 4.19
N ARG A 587 2.01 2.89 5.28
CA ARG A 587 0.97 3.92 5.48
C ARG A 587 -0.47 3.39 5.50
N THR A 588 -0.65 2.11 5.80
CA THR A 588 -1.96 1.44 5.79
C THR A 588 -2.54 1.26 7.19
N ALA A 589 -2.84 2.35 7.88
CA ALA A 589 -3.22 2.32 9.30
C ALA A 589 -4.53 1.56 9.54
N LEU A 590 -5.56 1.81 8.74
CA LEU A 590 -6.86 1.16 8.90
C LEU A 590 -6.79 -0.30 8.49
N ALA A 591 -6.22 -0.56 7.32
CA ALA A 591 -6.17 -1.89 6.76
C ALA A 591 -5.30 -2.84 7.60
N SER A 592 -4.12 -2.42 8.02
CA SER A 592 -3.23 -3.26 8.84
C SER A 592 -3.84 -3.64 10.18
N SER A 593 -4.60 -2.74 10.81
CA SER A 593 -5.27 -3.04 12.07
C SER A 593 -6.34 -4.11 11.92
N ILE A 594 -7.15 -4.03 10.85
CA ILE A 594 -8.18 -5.02 10.56
C ILE A 594 -7.55 -6.37 10.19
N ILE A 595 -6.52 -6.36 9.33
CA ILE A 595 -5.81 -7.57 8.92
C ILE A 595 -5.21 -8.28 10.13
N LEU A 596 -4.47 -7.57 11.00
CA LEU A 596 -3.83 -8.18 12.17
C LEU A 596 -4.86 -8.78 13.14
N ALA A 597 -5.95 -8.06 13.44
CA ALA A 597 -7.00 -8.56 14.33
C ALA A 597 -7.70 -9.80 13.75
N PHE A 598 -7.93 -9.85 12.43
CA PHE A 598 -8.55 -10.98 11.75
C PHE A 598 -7.61 -12.20 11.70
N LEU A 599 -6.36 -12.00 11.25
CA LEU A 599 -5.38 -13.09 11.11
C LEU A 599 -5.06 -13.76 12.44
N SER A 600 -5.09 -13.02 13.55
CA SER A 600 -4.86 -13.55 14.90
C SER A 600 -6.10 -14.08 15.60
N GLY A 601 -7.30 -13.82 15.07
CA GLY A 601 -8.56 -14.14 15.76
C GLY A 601 -8.79 -13.32 17.04
N GLU A 602 -8.23 -12.10 17.13
CA GLU A 602 -8.28 -11.25 18.33
C GLU A 602 -9.02 -9.93 18.07
N PRO A 603 -10.35 -9.95 17.86
CA PRO A 603 -11.13 -8.76 17.52
C PRO A 603 -11.09 -7.70 18.63
N PHE A 604 -10.97 -8.11 19.90
CA PHE A 604 -10.88 -7.20 21.03
C PHE A 604 -9.54 -6.47 21.11
N ALA A 605 -8.48 -6.96 20.46
CA ALA A 605 -7.21 -6.24 20.39
C ALA A 605 -7.24 -5.07 19.40
N LEU A 606 -8.25 -5.03 18.51
CA LEU A 606 -8.36 -4.04 17.43
C LEU A 606 -8.21 -2.57 17.89
N PRO A 607 -8.81 -2.08 18.99
CA PRO A 607 -8.62 -0.71 19.43
C PRO A 607 -7.17 -0.37 19.77
N ALA A 608 -6.43 -1.29 20.39
CA ALA A 608 -5.01 -1.12 20.71
C ALA A 608 -4.15 -1.14 19.44
N ILE A 609 -4.42 -2.08 18.54
CA ILE A 609 -3.73 -2.19 17.24
C ILE A 609 -3.97 -0.94 16.40
N LEU A 610 -5.19 -0.41 16.37
CA LEU A 610 -5.53 0.83 15.67
C LEU A 610 -4.82 2.04 16.28
N SER A 611 -4.77 2.13 17.62
CA SER A 611 -4.00 3.19 18.29
C SER A 611 -2.51 3.12 17.90
N ALA A 612 -1.93 1.92 17.88
CA ALA A 612 -0.56 1.69 17.45
C ALA A 612 -0.32 2.14 16.00
N SER A 613 -1.20 1.74 15.08
CA SER A 613 -1.18 2.13 13.67
C SER A 613 -1.23 3.65 13.50
N LEU A 614 -2.18 4.34 14.15
CA LEU A 614 -2.34 5.79 14.01
C LEU A 614 -1.16 6.56 14.61
N CYS A 615 -0.70 6.18 15.81
CA CYS A 615 0.49 6.79 16.42
C CYS A 615 1.72 6.61 15.53
N SER A 616 1.91 5.42 14.95
CA SER A 616 3.01 5.16 14.02
C SER A 616 2.89 6.00 12.73
N LEU A 617 1.70 6.04 12.12
CA LEU A 617 1.42 6.83 10.92
C LEU A 617 1.77 8.30 11.13
N PHE A 618 1.31 8.89 12.25
CA PHE A 618 1.55 10.30 12.56
C PHE A 618 3.00 10.58 12.92
N ALA A 619 3.64 9.72 13.73
CA ALA A 619 5.04 9.90 14.12
C ALA A 619 5.99 9.86 12.91
N THR A 620 5.67 9.04 11.91
CA THR A 620 6.50 8.86 10.71
C THR A 620 6.00 9.68 9.52
N ALA A 621 4.94 10.49 9.69
CA ALA A 621 4.27 11.24 8.65
C ALA A 621 5.21 11.90 7.64
N TYR A 622 6.28 12.55 8.12
CA TYR A 622 7.23 13.33 7.32
C TYR A 622 8.34 12.51 6.64
N VAL A 623 8.39 11.20 6.86
CA VAL A 623 9.48 10.30 6.41
C VAL A 623 8.89 9.12 5.62
N PRO A 624 8.34 9.35 4.41
CA PRO A 624 7.73 8.28 3.64
C PRO A 624 8.82 7.36 3.06
N PHE A 625 8.68 6.05 3.32
CA PHE A 625 9.55 5.04 2.73
C PHE A 625 9.22 4.85 1.24
N ILE A 626 7.92 4.71 0.92
CA ILE A 626 7.42 4.59 -0.45
C ILE A 626 7.18 5.99 -1.02
N LYS A 627 8.16 6.53 -1.74
CA LYS A 627 8.10 7.92 -2.27
C LYS A 627 6.99 8.14 -3.30
N THR A 628 6.45 7.08 -3.90
CA THR A 628 5.35 7.15 -4.87
C THR A 628 3.98 7.25 -4.21
N GLN A 629 3.90 7.13 -2.88
CA GLN A 629 2.71 7.49 -2.10
C GLN A 629 2.57 9.01 -2.05
N ILE A 630 1.91 9.55 -3.07
CA ILE A 630 1.64 10.96 -3.23
C ILE A 630 0.16 11.24 -3.01
N THR A 631 -0.14 12.46 -2.61
CA THR A 631 -1.51 12.94 -2.52
C THR A 631 -2.08 13.16 -3.91
N ARG A 632 -3.36 12.85 -4.06
CA ARG A 632 -4.16 13.06 -5.24
C ARG A 632 -4.29 14.57 -5.49
N SER A 633 -4.07 14.96 -6.74
CA SER A 633 -3.88 16.35 -7.13
C SER A 633 -5.05 17.29 -6.81
N ASP A 634 -6.27 16.76 -6.70
CA ASP A 634 -7.48 17.52 -6.41
C ASP A 634 -7.71 17.78 -4.91
N ILE A 635 -7.02 17.07 -4.01
CA ILE A 635 -7.12 17.26 -2.55
C ILE A 635 -5.81 17.72 -1.89
N ASP A 636 -4.74 17.91 -2.67
CA ASP A 636 -3.40 18.29 -2.19
C ASP A 636 -3.40 19.53 -1.28
N HIS A 637 -4.26 20.51 -1.57
CA HIS A 637 -4.42 21.74 -0.78
C HIS A 637 -4.97 21.52 0.64
N SER A 638 -5.66 20.41 0.89
CA SER A 638 -6.24 20.10 2.20
C SER A 638 -5.24 19.49 3.18
N MET A 639 -4.14 18.90 2.67
CA MET A 639 -3.20 18.13 3.48
C MET A 639 -1.84 18.80 3.67
N PHE A 640 -1.49 19.79 2.85
CA PHE A 640 -0.25 20.55 3.01
C PHE A 640 -0.53 22.04 3.23
N HIS A 641 0.07 22.59 4.30
CA HIS A 641 0.09 24.03 4.49
C HIS A 641 0.99 24.65 3.41
N GLN A 642 0.38 25.17 2.34
CA GLN A 642 1.09 26.03 1.40
C GLN A 642 1.66 27.19 2.21
N LYS A 643 2.99 27.34 2.24
CA LYS A 643 3.61 28.60 2.68
C LYS A 643 2.99 29.66 1.78
N ARG A 644 2.16 30.55 2.34
CA ARG A 644 1.74 31.78 1.65
C ARG A 644 3.00 32.42 1.12
N ILE A 645 3.21 32.34 -0.19
CA ILE A 645 4.09 33.26 -0.87
C ILE A 645 3.40 34.60 -0.65
N VAL A 646 3.87 35.35 0.34
CA VAL A 646 3.50 36.75 0.50
C VAL A 646 4.07 37.40 -0.75
N THR A 647 3.26 37.48 -1.80
CA THR A 647 3.45 38.43 -2.87
C THR A 647 3.56 39.76 -2.15
N LYS A 648 4.79 40.27 -2.02
CA LYS A 648 4.98 41.68 -1.71
C LYS A 648 4.29 42.41 -2.85
N ASN A 649 3.08 42.88 -2.57
CA ASN A 649 2.45 43.92 -3.34
C ASN A 649 3.47 45.06 -3.39
N VAL A 650 4.17 45.15 -4.52
CA VAL A 650 4.82 46.40 -4.90
C VAL A 650 3.65 47.33 -5.17
N HIS A 651 3.27 48.10 -4.15
CA HIS A 651 2.50 49.31 -4.38
C HIS A 651 3.31 50.17 -5.35
N LYS A 652 2.88 50.17 -6.62
CA LYS A 652 2.95 51.37 -7.44
C LYS A 652 1.86 52.29 -6.94
N GLU A 653 2.25 53.26 -6.12
CA GLU A 653 1.57 54.54 -6.05
C GLU A 653 2.63 55.64 -6.17
N GLU A 654 2.16 56.76 -6.69
CA GLU A 654 2.83 57.87 -7.38
C GLU A 654 3.94 58.60 -6.63
#